data_AF-A0A1I0CIZ4-F1
#
_entry.id   AF-A0A1I0CIZ4-F1
#
_cell.length_a   1.000
_cell.length_b   1.000
_cell.length_c   1.000
_cell.angle_alpha   90.00
_cell.angle_beta   90.00
_cell.angle_gamma   90.00
#
_symmetry.space_group_name_H-M   'P 1'
#
loop_
_entity.id
_entity.type
_entity.pdbx_description
1 polymer ?
#
loop_
_entity_poly.entity_id
_entity_poly.type
_entity_poly.pdbx_seq_one_letter_code
_entity_poly.pdbx_strand_id
1 'polypeptide(L)'
;MYHIFGDMIGAMLIYGHHRPGLPNWGAERINSTPFCSAFTKNEEERTALQTYTDNITDKLLSAHLEATGRDAVEFEKVKDRPASSLEVRMMLSCLVNADWNDTAGKDFNPDETLPQWETFLKRLDSYVARLQNKVSSEENEDRRILNNLRTEFYQECRAYFPVDQGAAVYNGDACVGTGKTTAFLALALRLAEKNKLRHVFLISPMIALLEHVEQVVRKAVAPDEQQGNETVSVVHSRAEYHTPQLRELANSWETPFILTTAVAFYETLAANEPAHLKKLHELPGSVIILDEFHASAPAECLPVIWKWLGELCRDWGCSVILSSGTMVHFWENERFKRLFGKNEPFPIPKPILSEELQRKMEEMDRKRVQKRLSPEDLERCRFSKIGDLLDFALAHKGPRVILAETREAAARIAFELKQRGKQVSHLSNAFTPEDCERKLQEIEVVLGRPEADAEKNDWTMVATTYAAMGLDLSFRNGFCQVLSCDIYLQLLGRISRNQEYPDAGLWAFELFDPKLPENRGIGAGKGVWREIIRNKYGGTPVWSLPPSQLASYAFREESKRRPGLAERQRFFLEKEGAFEFSTMAQDFKIISNESQALAVVDPKLVGAIRAGVYCDRAELQRKSVSLYKSQVMRLELSPIVNGEDLYALPPGQYDAELLGCFKNIVGTN
;
A
#
# COMPACT_ATOMS: atom_id res chain seq x y z
N MET A 1 11.29 11.01 -39.53
CA MET A 1 10.19 10.11 -39.09
C MET A 1 8.82 10.79 -39.17
N TYR A 2 8.63 12.02 -38.66
CA TYR A 2 7.38 12.79 -38.87
C TYR A 2 7.01 12.95 -40.35
N HIS A 3 8.00 13.21 -41.21
CA HIS A 3 7.83 13.29 -42.67
C HIS A 3 7.49 11.97 -43.38
N ILE A 4 7.56 10.82 -42.69
CA ILE A 4 7.33 9.48 -43.27
C ILE A 4 6.07 8.82 -42.67
N PHE A 5 5.71 9.13 -41.42
CA PHE A 5 4.64 8.43 -40.69
C PHE A 5 3.56 9.35 -40.07
N GLY A 6 3.64 10.68 -40.23
CA GLY A 6 2.68 11.61 -39.61
C GLY A 6 2.80 11.71 -38.09
N ASP A 7 1.67 11.95 -37.40
CA ASP A 7 1.58 11.98 -35.94
C ASP A 7 1.67 10.56 -35.34
N MET A 8 2.91 10.15 -35.04
CA MET A 8 3.17 8.82 -34.48
C MET A 8 2.63 8.65 -33.05
N ILE A 9 2.37 9.73 -32.31
CA ILE A 9 1.79 9.62 -30.97
C ILE A 9 0.32 9.28 -31.09
N GLY A 10 -0.43 9.99 -31.94
CA GLY A 10 -1.80 9.63 -32.28
C GLY A 10 -1.90 8.18 -32.77
N ALA A 11 -1.02 7.76 -33.69
CA ALA A 11 -0.98 6.38 -34.15
C ALA A 11 -0.69 5.37 -33.03
N MET A 12 0.18 5.71 -32.08
CA MET A 12 0.50 4.86 -30.93
C MET A 12 -0.70 4.74 -29.97
N LEU A 13 -1.46 5.81 -29.77
CA LEU A 13 -2.68 5.80 -28.94
C LEU A 13 -3.74 4.89 -29.56
N ILE A 14 -4.00 5.03 -30.87
CA ILE A 14 -4.94 4.15 -31.60
C ILE A 14 -4.46 2.70 -31.58
N TYR A 15 -3.16 2.46 -31.79
CA TYR A 15 -2.60 1.12 -31.68
C TYR A 15 -2.80 0.56 -30.27
N GLY A 16 -2.45 1.31 -29.23
CA GLY A 16 -2.58 0.89 -27.84
C GLY A 16 -4.03 0.65 -27.42
N HIS A 17 -4.99 1.36 -28.03
CA HIS A 17 -6.43 1.15 -27.84
C HIS A 17 -6.91 -0.21 -28.36
N HIS A 18 -6.43 -0.65 -29.53
CA HIS A 18 -6.94 -1.86 -30.21
C HIS A 18 -6.05 -3.11 -30.10
N ARG A 19 -4.75 -2.95 -29.82
CA ARG A 19 -3.75 -4.01 -29.61
C ARG A 19 -3.42 -4.06 -28.10
N PRO A 20 -2.56 -4.94 -27.56
CA PRO A 20 -2.56 -5.24 -26.11
C PRO A 20 -1.91 -4.14 -25.25
N GLY A 21 -2.18 -2.86 -25.56
CA GLY A 21 -1.66 -1.69 -24.87
C GLY A 21 -0.57 -0.93 -25.62
N LEU A 22 -0.11 0.16 -24.98
CA LEU A 22 0.97 0.98 -25.48
C LEU A 22 2.25 0.14 -25.68
N PRO A 23 2.91 0.24 -26.85
CA PRO A 23 4.12 -0.51 -27.16
C PRO A 23 5.37 0.14 -26.58
N ASN A 24 6.51 -0.56 -26.61
CA ASN A 24 7.80 0.03 -26.25
C ASN A 24 8.32 0.95 -27.36
N TRP A 25 8.39 2.25 -27.10
CA TRP A 25 8.75 3.24 -28.12
C TRP A 25 10.15 3.04 -28.71
N GLY A 26 11.14 2.68 -27.90
CA GLY A 26 12.51 2.46 -28.35
C GLY A 26 12.61 1.28 -29.32
N ALA A 27 11.93 0.17 -29.02
CA ALA A 27 11.87 -1.00 -29.89
C ALA A 27 11.19 -0.69 -31.23
N GLU A 28 10.10 0.07 -31.22
CA GLU A 28 9.35 0.44 -32.43
C GLU A 28 10.16 1.37 -33.35
N ARG A 29 11.01 2.25 -32.81
CA ARG A 29 11.86 3.15 -33.63
C ARG A 29 12.90 2.44 -34.49
N ILE A 30 13.34 1.26 -34.08
CA ILE A 30 14.37 0.48 -34.78
C ILE A 30 13.79 -0.76 -35.47
N ASN A 31 12.49 -1.01 -35.30
CA ASN A 31 11.79 -2.11 -35.93
C ASN A 31 11.72 -1.87 -37.45
N SER A 32 12.06 -2.87 -38.26
CA SER A 32 11.89 -2.84 -39.72
C SER A 32 10.41 -2.74 -40.12
N THR A 33 9.53 -3.23 -39.25
CA THR A 33 8.07 -3.15 -39.41
C THR A 33 7.44 -2.63 -38.11
N PRO A 34 7.49 -1.31 -37.84
CA PRO A 34 6.85 -0.72 -36.66
C PRO A 34 5.34 -0.94 -36.64
N PHE A 35 4.68 -0.72 -35.51
CA PHE A 35 3.23 -0.92 -35.34
C PHE A 35 2.36 -0.21 -36.40
N CYS A 36 2.78 0.95 -36.90
CA CYS A 36 2.13 1.73 -37.96
C CYS A 36 2.37 1.16 -39.38
N SER A 37 3.22 0.15 -39.52
CA SER A 37 3.63 -0.49 -40.77
C SER A 37 3.05 -1.88 -40.97
N ALA A 38 2.49 -2.48 -39.90
CA ALA A 38 2.09 -3.88 -39.84
C ALA A 38 0.95 -4.27 -40.80
N PHE A 39 0.32 -3.29 -41.46
CA PHE A 39 -0.88 -3.48 -42.27
C PHE A 39 -0.64 -3.47 -43.79
N THR A 40 0.58 -3.23 -44.28
CA THR A 40 0.89 -3.25 -45.73
C THR A 40 2.17 -4.03 -46.03
N LYS A 41 2.19 -4.77 -47.15
CA LYS A 41 3.31 -5.68 -47.49
C LYS A 41 4.50 -4.95 -48.13
N ASN A 42 4.27 -3.76 -48.67
CA ASN A 42 5.30 -2.91 -49.27
C ASN A 42 5.01 -1.40 -49.07
N GLU A 43 5.98 -0.56 -49.44
CA GLU A 43 5.96 0.90 -49.24
C GLU A 43 4.98 1.62 -50.19
N GLU A 44 4.77 1.10 -51.39
CA GLU A 44 3.81 1.65 -52.36
C GLU A 44 2.36 1.51 -51.87
N GLU A 45 1.98 0.33 -51.37
CA GLU A 45 0.65 0.10 -50.78
C GLU A 45 0.40 1.03 -49.59
N ARG A 46 1.42 1.28 -48.75
CA ARG A 46 1.30 2.22 -47.62
C ARG A 46 1.05 3.63 -48.11
N THR A 47 1.86 4.08 -49.07
CA THR A 47 1.76 5.44 -49.61
C THR A 47 0.40 5.64 -50.28
N ALA A 48 -0.10 4.64 -51.00
CA ALA A 48 -1.43 4.67 -51.62
C ALA A 48 -2.54 4.74 -50.56
N LEU A 49 -2.48 3.91 -49.51
CA LEU A 49 -3.47 3.92 -48.42
C LEU A 49 -3.47 5.24 -47.64
N GLN A 50 -2.29 5.80 -47.36
CA GLN A 50 -2.14 7.08 -46.69
C GLN A 50 -2.70 8.21 -47.54
N THR A 51 -2.34 8.28 -48.82
CA THR A 51 -2.89 9.26 -49.78
C THR A 51 -4.41 9.15 -49.88
N TYR A 52 -4.94 7.93 -49.96
CA TYR A 52 -6.39 7.69 -49.98
C TYR A 52 -7.05 8.20 -48.69
N THR A 53 -6.48 7.89 -47.53
CA THR A 53 -7.01 8.30 -46.23
C THR A 53 -6.98 9.81 -46.06
N ASP A 54 -5.86 10.47 -46.36
CA ASP A 54 -5.71 11.93 -46.29
C ASP A 54 -6.74 12.63 -47.19
N ASN A 55 -6.99 12.10 -48.39
CA ASN A 55 -7.97 12.66 -49.33
C ASN A 55 -9.44 12.51 -48.90
N ILE A 56 -9.77 11.52 -48.05
CA ILE A 56 -11.15 11.30 -47.59
C ILE A 56 -11.39 11.79 -46.16
N THR A 57 -10.34 12.07 -45.38
CA THR A 57 -10.47 12.39 -43.95
C THR A 57 -11.36 13.60 -43.70
N ASP A 58 -11.15 14.70 -44.43
CA ASP A 58 -11.98 15.91 -44.29
C ASP A 58 -13.44 15.61 -44.63
N LYS A 59 -13.69 14.79 -45.67
CA LYS A 59 -15.04 14.37 -46.05
C LYS A 59 -15.71 13.52 -44.98
N LEU A 60 -14.98 12.57 -44.38
CA LEU A 60 -15.48 11.74 -43.29
C LEU A 60 -15.79 12.58 -42.05
N LEU A 61 -14.92 13.55 -41.73
CA LEU A 61 -15.13 14.47 -40.62
C LEU A 61 -16.37 15.33 -40.85
N SER A 62 -16.53 15.93 -42.04
CA SER A 62 -17.75 16.69 -42.38
C SER A 62 -19.01 15.84 -42.25
N ALA A 63 -19.00 14.60 -42.78
CA ALA A 63 -20.14 13.69 -42.66
C ALA A 63 -20.45 13.31 -41.20
N HIS A 64 -19.43 13.14 -40.35
CA HIS A 64 -19.61 12.88 -38.93
C HIS A 64 -20.21 14.08 -38.19
N LEU A 65 -19.71 15.29 -38.44
CA LEU A 65 -20.24 16.53 -37.85
C LEU A 65 -21.69 16.77 -38.27
N GLU A 66 -22.02 16.56 -39.55
CA GLU A 66 -23.40 16.61 -40.05
C GLU A 66 -24.30 15.57 -39.36
N ALA A 67 -23.84 14.32 -39.23
CA ALA A 67 -24.62 13.25 -38.63
C ALA A 67 -24.82 13.42 -37.11
N THR A 68 -23.85 14.00 -36.41
CA THR A 68 -23.90 14.21 -34.96
C THR A 68 -24.45 15.56 -34.55
N GLY A 69 -24.56 16.51 -35.48
CA GLY A 69 -24.93 17.90 -35.19
C GLY A 69 -23.92 18.65 -34.32
N ARG A 70 -22.67 18.15 -34.23
CA ARG A 70 -21.60 18.79 -33.46
C ARG A 70 -20.85 19.79 -34.33
N ASP A 71 -20.36 20.86 -33.70
CA ASP A 71 -19.50 21.83 -34.36
C ASP A 71 -18.09 21.26 -34.59
N ALA A 72 -17.44 21.71 -35.66
CA ALA A 72 -16.03 21.42 -35.88
C ALA A 72 -15.20 22.03 -34.75
N VAL A 73 -14.44 21.19 -34.05
CA VAL A 73 -13.45 21.66 -33.08
C VAL A 73 -12.17 21.94 -33.84
N GLU A 74 -11.71 23.19 -33.85
CA GLU A 74 -10.38 23.52 -34.34
C GLU A 74 -9.34 22.97 -33.35
N PHE A 75 -8.58 21.95 -33.79
CA PHE A 75 -7.44 21.46 -33.03
C PHE A 75 -6.17 22.16 -33.53
N GLU A 76 -5.44 22.81 -32.63
CA GLU A 76 -4.05 23.14 -32.92
C GLU A 76 -3.25 21.85 -33.06
N LYS A 77 -2.56 21.67 -34.19
CA LYS A 77 -1.61 20.56 -34.34
C LYS A 77 -0.51 20.72 -33.29
N VAL A 78 -0.52 19.85 -32.28
CA VAL A 78 0.54 19.75 -31.28
C VAL A 78 1.84 19.45 -32.00
N LYS A 79 2.78 20.39 -31.99
CA LYS A 79 4.10 20.24 -32.62
C LYS A 79 5.10 19.56 -31.68
N ASP A 80 4.80 19.55 -30.39
CA ASP A 80 5.71 19.08 -29.35
C ASP A 80 5.49 17.60 -29.05
N ARG A 81 6.59 16.93 -28.71
CA ARG A 81 6.56 15.56 -28.18
C ARG A 81 5.87 15.61 -26.80
N PRO A 82 5.11 14.57 -26.40
CA PRO A 82 4.61 14.45 -25.04
C PRO A 82 5.75 14.68 -24.04
N ALA A 83 5.48 15.47 -23.02
CA ALA A 83 6.41 15.83 -21.96
C ALA A 83 6.81 14.60 -21.14
N SER A 84 5.93 13.59 -21.02
CA SER A 84 6.18 12.39 -20.23
C SER A 84 5.45 11.14 -20.72
N SER A 85 5.86 9.98 -20.19
CA SER A 85 5.14 8.71 -20.35
C SER A 85 3.78 8.71 -19.65
N LEU A 86 3.66 9.39 -18.51
CA LEU A 86 2.39 9.51 -17.79
C LEU A 86 1.36 10.30 -18.60
N GLU A 87 1.77 11.36 -19.31
CA GLU A 87 0.91 12.11 -20.22
C GLU A 87 0.36 11.23 -21.35
N VAL A 88 1.17 10.36 -21.93
CA VAL A 88 0.71 9.40 -22.95
C VAL A 88 -0.30 8.41 -22.37
N ARG A 89 -0.07 7.91 -21.15
CA ARG A 89 -1.03 7.03 -20.46
C ARG A 89 -2.34 7.77 -20.15
N MET A 90 -2.29 9.06 -19.79
CA MET A 90 -3.47 9.91 -19.59
C MET A 90 -4.24 10.10 -20.90
N MET A 91 -3.56 10.38 -22.00
CA MET A 91 -4.21 10.49 -23.31
C MET A 91 -4.90 9.19 -23.73
N LEU A 92 -4.25 8.04 -23.53
CA LEU A 92 -4.89 6.74 -23.79
C LEU A 92 -6.08 6.51 -22.85
N SER A 93 -5.96 6.89 -21.58
CA SER A 93 -7.06 6.81 -20.60
C SER A 93 -8.30 7.55 -21.08
N CYS A 94 -8.14 8.81 -21.50
CA CYS A 94 -9.23 9.62 -22.04
C CYS A 94 -9.87 8.98 -23.29
N LEU A 95 -9.05 8.49 -24.22
CA LEU A 95 -9.51 7.82 -25.43
C LEU A 95 -10.35 6.58 -25.12
N VAL A 96 -9.81 5.69 -24.27
CA VAL A 96 -10.49 4.44 -23.87
C VAL A 96 -11.79 4.75 -23.13
N ASN A 97 -11.78 5.73 -22.23
CA ASN A 97 -12.98 6.08 -21.49
C ASN A 97 -14.07 6.66 -22.39
N ALA A 98 -13.70 7.52 -23.34
CA ALA A 98 -14.64 8.10 -24.30
C ALA A 98 -15.32 7.02 -25.16
N ASP A 99 -14.55 6.10 -25.73
CA ASP A 99 -15.07 4.99 -26.56
C ASP A 99 -16.03 4.08 -25.77
N TRP A 100 -15.66 3.77 -24.52
CA TRP A 100 -16.49 2.94 -23.64
C TRP A 100 -17.79 3.64 -23.24
N ASN A 101 -17.73 4.94 -22.90
CA ASN A 101 -18.91 5.68 -22.49
C ASN A 101 -19.88 5.90 -23.66
N ASP A 102 -19.37 6.18 -24.86
CA ASP A 102 -20.16 6.27 -26.09
C ASP A 102 -20.85 4.92 -26.40
N THR A 103 -20.10 3.82 -26.33
CA THR A 103 -20.64 2.46 -26.50
C THR A 103 -21.70 2.11 -25.46
N ALA A 104 -21.54 2.60 -24.23
CA ALA A 104 -22.50 2.41 -23.14
C ALA A 104 -23.73 3.34 -23.25
N GLY A 105 -23.76 4.28 -24.20
CA GLY A 105 -24.82 5.28 -24.33
C GLY A 105 -24.87 6.24 -23.14
N LYS A 106 -23.75 6.46 -22.45
CA LYS A 106 -23.65 7.44 -21.38
C LYS A 106 -23.48 8.83 -21.99
N ASP A 107 -24.46 9.70 -21.77
CA ASP A 107 -24.35 11.09 -22.17
C ASP A 107 -23.22 11.80 -21.39
N PHE A 108 -22.41 12.59 -22.10
CA PHE A 108 -21.46 13.49 -21.46
C PHE A 108 -22.24 14.56 -20.71
N ASN A 109 -22.10 14.59 -19.38
CA ASN A 109 -22.68 15.65 -18.56
C ASN A 109 -21.64 16.75 -18.28
N PRO A 110 -21.68 17.89 -18.99
CA PRO A 110 -20.75 18.99 -18.76
C PRO A 110 -20.96 19.68 -17.39
N ASP A 111 -22.10 19.44 -16.74
CA ASP A 111 -22.47 20.01 -15.44
C ASP A 111 -22.05 19.11 -14.27
N GLU A 112 -21.01 18.28 -14.43
CA GLU A 112 -20.50 17.45 -13.35
C GLU A 112 -20.06 18.34 -12.17
N THR A 113 -20.90 18.37 -11.13
CA THR A 113 -20.68 19.23 -9.99
C THR A 113 -19.60 18.64 -9.11
N LEU A 114 -18.58 19.45 -8.81
CA LEU A 114 -17.58 19.10 -7.80
C LEU A 114 -18.25 18.62 -6.50
N PRO A 115 -17.66 17.63 -5.81
CA PRO A 115 -18.19 17.17 -4.54
C PRO A 115 -18.31 18.33 -3.53
N GLN A 116 -19.34 18.28 -2.70
CA GLN A 116 -19.55 19.29 -1.65
C GLN A 116 -18.58 19.08 -0.47
N TRP A 117 -17.29 19.39 -0.69
CA TRP A 117 -16.21 19.14 0.27
C TRP A 117 -16.45 19.78 1.65
N GLU A 118 -17.04 20.97 1.69
CA GLU A 118 -17.40 21.65 2.96
C GLU A 118 -18.37 20.80 3.81
N THR A 119 -19.34 20.14 3.16
CA THR A 119 -20.29 19.24 3.83
C THR A 119 -19.58 18.03 4.43
N PHE A 120 -18.66 17.40 3.69
CA PHE A 120 -17.86 16.28 4.21
C PHE A 120 -16.95 16.70 5.36
N LEU A 121 -16.37 17.91 5.29
CA LEU A 121 -15.53 18.45 6.34
C LEU A 121 -16.31 18.70 7.64
N LYS A 122 -17.54 19.24 7.56
CA LYS A 122 -18.43 19.40 8.72
C LYS A 122 -18.85 18.06 9.35
N ARG A 123 -19.08 17.03 8.51
CA ARG A 123 -19.38 15.68 8.98
C ARG A 123 -18.19 15.06 9.72
N LEU A 124 -16.98 15.23 9.18
CA LEU A 124 -15.73 14.80 9.82
C LEU A 124 -15.52 15.52 11.17
N ASP A 125 -15.72 16.84 11.25
CA ASP A 125 -15.65 17.59 12.50
C ASP A 125 -16.59 17.01 13.56
N SER A 126 -17.83 16.73 13.17
CA SER A 126 -18.85 16.15 14.06
C SER A 126 -18.48 14.73 14.50
N TYR A 127 -17.86 13.94 13.62
CA TYR A 127 -17.33 12.62 13.95
C TYR A 127 -16.20 12.71 14.98
N VAL A 128 -15.22 13.60 14.78
CA VAL A 128 -14.09 13.79 15.71
C VAL A 128 -14.56 14.30 17.07
N ALA A 129 -15.50 15.25 17.11
CA ALA A 129 -16.10 15.74 18.35
C ALA A 129 -16.79 14.61 19.15
N ARG A 130 -17.47 13.68 18.46
CA ARG A 130 -18.07 12.50 19.11
C ARG A 130 -17.02 11.54 19.68
N LEU A 131 -15.88 11.38 19.01
CA LEU A 131 -14.78 10.56 19.54
C LEU A 131 -14.18 11.19 20.80
N GLN A 132 -14.00 12.52 20.81
CA GLN A 132 -13.52 13.26 21.97
C GLN A 132 -14.50 13.17 23.16
N ASN A 133 -15.80 13.19 22.93
CA ASN A 133 -16.81 13.08 23.99
C ASN A 133 -16.95 11.67 24.58
N LYS A 134 -16.40 10.63 23.94
CA LYS A 134 -16.36 9.25 24.47
C LYS A 134 -15.24 9.04 25.50
N VAL A 135 -14.39 10.05 25.71
CA VAL A 135 -13.29 10.02 26.67
C VAL A 135 -13.86 10.02 28.11
N SER A 136 -13.51 9.00 28.88
CA SER A 136 -13.97 8.84 30.27
C SER A 136 -13.36 9.89 31.20
N SER A 137 -14.12 10.36 32.20
CA SER A 137 -13.61 11.21 33.28
C SER A 137 -12.52 10.55 34.14
N GLU A 138 -12.39 9.22 34.07
CA GLU A 138 -11.45 8.41 34.87
C GLU A 138 -10.10 8.13 34.16
N GLU A 139 -9.81 8.78 33.02
CA GLU A 139 -8.52 8.58 32.32
C GLU A 139 -7.31 9.07 33.13
N ASN A 140 -6.21 8.30 33.05
CA ASN A 140 -4.90 8.70 33.60
C ASN A 140 -4.35 9.97 32.91
N GLU A 141 -3.37 10.62 33.54
CA GLU A 141 -2.82 11.90 33.07
C GLU A 141 -2.20 11.80 31.66
N ASP A 142 -1.44 10.75 31.39
CA ASP A 142 -0.79 10.53 30.09
C ASP A 142 -1.80 10.38 28.95
N ARG A 143 -2.91 9.70 29.18
CA ARG A 143 -3.98 9.52 28.19
C ARG A 143 -4.73 10.82 27.92
N ARG A 144 -4.93 11.65 28.94
CA ARG A 144 -5.46 13.02 28.76
C ARG A 144 -4.52 13.88 27.92
N ILE A 145 -3.21 13.82 28.18
CA ILE A 145 -2.18 14.53 27.38
C ILE A 145 -2.23 14.07 25.92
N LEU A 146 -2.30 12.75 25.67
CA LEU A 146 -2.43 12.20 24.31
C LEU A 146 -3.69 12.70 23.61
N ASN A 147 -4.84 12.72 24.29
CA ASN A 147 -6.10 13.19 23.72
C ASN A 147 -6.09 14.69 23.40
N ASN A 148 -5.38 15.50 24.21
CA ASN A 148 -5.12 16.90 23.89
C ASN A 148 -4.24 17.04 22.65
N LEU A 149 -3.17 16.25 22.53
CA LEU A 149 -2.30 16.25 21.35
C LEU A 149 -3.02 15.81 20.07
N ARG A 150 -3.92 14.81 20.16
CA ARG A 150 -4.80 14.40 19.05
C ARG A 150 -5.68 15.55 18.58
N THR A 151 -6.18 16.34 19.53
CA THR A 151 -7.05 17.50 19.25
C THR A 151 -6.26 18.63 18.61
N GLU A 152 -5.09 18.97 19.16
CA GLU A 152 -4.16 19.98 18.62
C GLU A 152 -3.75 19.61 17.19
N PHE A 153 -3.38 18.34 16.96
CA PHE A 153 -3.01 17.84 15.63
C PHE A 153 -4.16 17.92 14.62
N TYR A 154 -5.37 17.48 15.01
CA TYR A 154 -6.54 17.60 14.14
C TYR A 154 -6.81 19.06 13.78
N GLN A 155 -6.78 19.97 14.76
CA GLN A 155 -7.01 21.39 14.55
C GLN A 155 -5.95 22.01 13.64
N GLU A 156 -4.68 21.64 13.81
CA GLU A 156 -3.59 22.12 12.97
C GLU A 156 -3.78 21.67 11.51
N CYS A 157 -4.01 20.38 11.24
CA CYS A 157 -4.30 19.89 9.89
C CYS A 157 -5.57 20.50 9.29
N ARG A 158 -6.60 20.71 10.11
CA ARG A 158 -7.87 21.30 9.70
C ARG A 158 -7.74 22.78 9.32
N ALA A 159 -6.90 23.52 10.05
CA ALA A 159 -6.60 24.92 9.79
C ALA A 159 -5.54 25.10 8.70
N TYR A 160 -4.71 24.07 8.48
CA TYR A 160 -3.64 24.10 7.50
C TYR A 160 -4.20 24.32 6.10
N PHE A 161 -3.80 25.45 5.53
CA PHE A 161 -4.01 25.74 4.13
C PHE A 161 -2.85 26.63 3.67
N PRO A 162 -1.99 26.13 2.78
CA PRO A 162 -0.89 26.94 2.27
C PRO A 162 -1.44 27.91 1.22
N VAL A 163 -1.89 29.10 1.68
CA VAL A 163 -2.53 30.13 0.85
C VAL A 163 -1.68 30.51 -0.38
N ASP A 164 -0.36 30.47 -0.25
CA ASP A 164 0.59 30.91 -1.29
C ASP A 164 1.18 29.76 -2.11
N GLN A 165 0.73 28.52 -1.92
CA GLN A 165 1.43 27.37 -2.47
C GLN A 165 0.44 26.34 -3.01
N GLY A 166 0.41 26.20 -4.34
CA GLY A 166 -0.42 25.23 -5.04
C GLY A 166 -0.05 23.76 -4.74
N ALA A 167 -0.52 22.86 -5.61
CA ALA A 167 -0.29 21.42 -5.56
C ALA A 167 1.16 21.04 -5.21
N ALA A 168 1.32 20.20 -4.19
CA ALA A 168 2.63 19.82 -3.65
C ALA A 168 2.60 18.45 -2.97
N VAL A 169 3.79 17.95 -2.65
CA VAL A 169 3.97 16.82 -1.74
C VAL A 169 4.11 17.36 -0.32
N TYR A 170 3.32 16.82 0.60
CA TYR A 170 3.28 17.19 2.01
C TYR A 170 3.81 16.03 2.87
N ASN A 171 4.72 16.33 3.79
CA ASN A 171 5.29 15.41 4.76
C ASN A 171 4.42 15.36 6.03
N GLY A 172 3.70 14.26 6.20
CA GLY A 172 2.91 13.92 7.38
C GLY A 172 3.64 12.93 8.29
N ASP A 173 4.85 13.29 8.73
CA ASP A 173 5.58 12.57 9.78
C ASP A 173 4.91 12.86 11.14
N ALA A 174 4.09 11.92 11.62
CA ALA A 174 3.40 12.07 12.90
C ALA A 174 3.40 10.74 13.66
N CYS A 175 3.64 10.79 14.98
CA CYS A 175 3.79 9.58 15.80
C CYS A 175 2.56 8.66 15.74
N VAL A 176 2.76 7.38 16.00
CA VAL A 176 1.68 6.39 16.01
C VAL A 176 0.68 6.71 17.12
N GLY A 177 -0.61 6.49 16.87
CA GLY A 177 -1.67 6.72 17.86
C GLY A 177 -2.14 8.17 17.98
N THR A 178 -1.62 9.11 17.18
CA THR A 178 -2.01 10.55 17.21
C THR A 178 -3.30 10.88 16.44
N GLY A 179 -3.96 9.91 15.81
CA GLY A 179 -5.19 10.17 15.04
C GLY A 179 -4.93 10.67 13.60
N LYS A 180 -3.79 10.29 13.00
CA LYS A 180 -3.38 10.63 11.63
C LYS A 180 -4.47 10.51 10.59
N THR A 181 -5.23 9.40 10.59
CA THR A 181 -6.26 9.14 9.58
C THR A 181 -7.29 10.28 9.53
N THR A 182 -7.83 10.70 10.68
CA THR A 182 -8.82 11.80 10.73
C THR A 182 -8.17 13.17 10.50
N ALA A 183 -6.95 13.40 11.00
CA ALA A 183 -6.25 14.67 10.82
C ALA A 183 -5.87 14.93 9.35
N PHE A 184 -5.25 13.94 8.68
CA PHE A 184 -4.90 14.06 7.27
C PHE A 184 -6.12 14.01 6.35
N LEU A 185 -7.20 13.34 6.73
CA LEU A 185 -8.48 13.46 6.02
C LEU A 185 -9.03 14.90 6.11
N ALA A 186 -8.93 15.56 7.27
CA ALA A 186 -9.33 16.96 7.41
C ALA A 186 -8.50 17.90 6.53
N LEU A 187 -7.18 17.68 6.47
CA LEU A 187 -6.29 18.40 5.55
C LEU A 187 -6.68 18.14 4.09
N ALA A 188 -6.92 16.89 3.70
CA ALA A 188 -7.29 16.55 2.33
C ALA A 188 -8.61 17.21 1.91
N LEU A 189 -9.63 17.17 2.78
CA LEU A 189 -10.90 17.85 2.54
C LEU A 189 -10.73 19.36 2.44
N ARG A 190 -9.83 19.95 3.25
CA ARG A 190 -9.53 21.38 3.19
C ARG A 190 -8.84 21.77 1.89
N LEU A 191 -7.86 20.98 1.44
CA LEU A 191 -7.20 21.16 0.15
C LEU A 191 -8.20 20.99 -1.00
N ALA A 192 -9.07 19.98 -0.94
CA ALA A 192 -10.06 19.71 -1.96
C ALA A 192 -11.10 20.83 -2.08
N GLU A 193 -11.62 21.31 -0.96
CA GLU A 193 -12.53 22.46 -0.89
C GLU A 193 -11.90 23.71 -1.51
N LYS A 194 -10.68 24.06 -1.10
CA LYS A 194 -10.05 25.32 -1.48
C LYS A 194 -9.51 25.34 -2.90
N ASN A 195 -8.97 24.21 -3.35
CA ASN A 195 -8.41 24.08 -4.68
C ASN A 195 -9.40 23.50 -5.70
N LYS A 196 -10.67 23.28 -5.30
CA LYS A 196 -11.73 22.74 -6.18
C LYS A 196 -11.34 21.40 -6.81
N LEU A 197 -10.77 20.51 -6.01
CA LEU A 197 -10.27 19.20 -6.47
C LEU A 197 -11.43 18.22 -6.69
N ARG A 198 -11.23 17.26 -7.57
CA ARG A 198 -12.23 16.30 -8.05
C ARG A 198 -12.43 15.12 -7.10
N HIS A 199 -11.34 14.56 -6.58
CA HIS A 199 -11.38 13.34 -5.74
C HIS A 199 -10.40 13.40 -4.56
N VAL A 200 -10.66 12.53 -3.57
CA VAL A 200 -9.72 12.17 -2.50
C VAL A 200 -9.38 10.69 -2.61
N PHE A 201 -8.14 10.39 -2.98
CA PHE A 201 -7.57 9.05 -3.01
C PHE A 201 -6.94 8.70 -1.66
N LEU A 202 -7.23 7.51 -1.16
CA LEU A 202 -6.64 6.94 0.05
C LEU A 202 -5.98 5.61 -0.31
N ILE A 203 -4.65 5.62 -0.31
CA ILE A 203 -3.83 4.50 -0.78
C ILE A 203 -3.19 3.82 0.43
N SER A 204 -3.50 2.54 0.62
CA SER A 204 -2.96 1.75 1.73
C SER A 204 -1.99 0.67 1.23
N PRO A 205 -0.90 0.35 1.94
CA PRO A 205 0.02 -0.73 1.57
C PRO A 205 -0.64 -2.11 1.59
N MET A 206 -1.69 -2.31 2.39
CA MET A 206 -2.30 -3.63 2.58
C MET A 206 -3.82 -3.55 2.70
N ILE A 207 -4.49 -4.62 2.27
CA ILE A 207 -5.97 -4.73 2.29
C ILE A 207 -6.53 -4.57 3.71
N ALA A 208 -5.95 -5.22 4.72
CA ALA A 208 -6.45 -5.13 6.09
C ALA A 208 -6.41 -3.70 6.68
N LEU A 209 -5.40 -2.91 6.32
CA LEU A 209 -5.32 -1.50 6.72
C LEU A 209 -6.32 -0.66 5.91
N LEU A 210 -6.51 -0.97 4.63
CA LEU A 210 -7.51 -0.33 3.78
C LEU A 210 -8.93 -0.53 4.32
N GLU A 211 -9.29 -1.75 4.72
CA GLU A 211 -10.59 -2.09 5.32
C GLU A 211 -10.85 -1.28 6.61
N HIS A 212 -9.82 -1.09 7.45
CA HIS A 212 -9.93 -0.24 8.63
C HIS A 212 -10.14 1.24 8.28
N VAL A 213 -9.36 1.77 7.33
CA VAL A 213 -9.49 3.15 6.86
C VAL A 213 -10.87 3.38 6.22
N GLU A 214 -11.38 2.41 5.46
CA GLU A 214 -12.72 2.43 4.88
C GLU A 214 -13.79 2.62 5.95
N GLN A 215 -13.76 1.81 7.01
CA GLN A 215 -14.73 1.94 8.09
C GLN A 215 -14.70 3.32 8.74
N VAL A 216 -13.51 3.88 8.95
CA VAL A 216 -13.36 5.24 9.52
C VAL A 216 -13.92 6.29 8.57
N VAL A 217 -13.58 6.23 7.28
CA VAL A 217 -14.04 7.16 6.26
C VAL A 217 -15.55 7.11 6.13
N ARG A 218 -16.15 5.91 5.94
CA ARG A 218 -17.61 5.75 5.86
C ARG A 218 -18.31 6.36 7.08
N LYS A 219 -17.89 6.01 8.30
CA LYS A 219 -18.46 6.57 9.55
C LYS A 219 -18.31 8.09 9.65
N ALA A 220 -17.23 8.65 9.11
CA ALA A 220 -16.91 10.07 9.22
C ALA A 220 -17.62 10.93 8.17
N VAL A 221 -17.65 10.51 6.90
CA VAL A 221 -18.12 11.35 5.78
C VAL A 221 -19.42 10.88 5.12
N ALA A 222 -19.76 9.59 5.23
CA ALA A 222 -20.95 9.01 4.62
C ALA A 222 -21.62 7.96 5.55
N PRO A 223 -22.20 8.41 6.69
CA PRO A 223 -22.75 7.51 7.71
C PRO A 223 -24.06 6.82 7.29
N ASP A 224 -24.71 7.30 6.22
CA ASP A 224 -25.86 6.66 5.61
C ASP A 224 -25.38 5.60 4.59
N GLU A 225 -25.90 4.37 4.70
CA GLU A 225 -25.43 3.22 3.93
C GLU A 225 -25.71 3.34 2.42
N GLN A 226 -26.85 3.93 2.02
CA GLN A 226 -27.16 4.15 0.61
C GLN A 226 -26.26 5.24 0.03
N GLN A 227 -26.07 6.34 0.76
CA GLN A 227 -25.17 7.43 0.35
C GLN A 227 -23.69 6.96 0.32
N GLY A 228 -23.31 6.05 1.22
CA GLY A 228 -21.95 5.53 1.35
C GLY A 228 -21.44 4.82 0.10
N ASN A 229 -22.30 4.10 -0.61
CA ASN A 229 -21.93 3.31 -1.79
C ASN A 229 -21.62 4.18 -3.02
N GLU A 230 -22.27 5.34 -3.13
CA GLU A 230 -22.03 6.31 -4.21
C GLU A 230 -20.91 7.31 -3.86
N THR A 231 -20.60 7.45 -2.56
CA THR A 231 -19.59 8.40 -2.07
C THR A 231 -18.19 7.79 -1.95
N VAL A 232 -18.10 6.51 -1.58
CA VAL A 232 -16.83 5.82 -1.26
C VAL A 232 -16.71 4.52 -2.06
N SER A 233 -15.77 4.48 -3.00
CA SER A 233 -15.39 3.27 -3.73
C SER A 233 -14.15 2.60 -3.13
N VAL A 234 -14.10 1.27 -3.20
CA VAL A 234 -13.00 0.46 -2.67
C VAL A 234 -12.50 -0.51 -3.74
N VAL A 235 -11.19 -0.49 -3.98
CA VAL A 235 -10.54 -1.21 -5.09
C VAL A 235 -9.40 -2.09 -4.56
N HIS A 236 -9.65 -3.39 -4.46
CA HIS A 236 -8.62 -4.40 -4.19
C HIS A 236 -9.06 -5.80 -4.61
N SER A 237 -8.12 -6.76 -4.66
CA SER A 237 -8.38 -8.12 -5.15
C SER A 237 -9.40 -8.92 -4.33
N ARG A 238 -9.61 -8.52 -3.06
CA ARG A 238 -10.57 -9.14 -2.12
C ARG A 238 -11.93 -8.42 -2.04
N ALA A 239 -12.11 -7.33 -2.80
CA ALA A 239 -13.35 -6.53 -2.69
C ALA A 239 -14.52 -7.33 -3.26
N GLU A 240 -15.59 -7.47 -2.47
CA GLU A 240 -16.84 -8.08 -2.91
C GLU A 240 -17.76 -7.00 -3.48
N TYR A 241 -18.09 -7.12 -4.77
CA TYR A 241 -19.03 -6.23 -5.42
C TYR A 241 -20.38 -6.94 -5.52
N HIS A 242 -21.30 -6.62 -4.60
CA HIS A 242 -22.63 -7.24 -4.53
C HIS A 242 -23.55 -6.82 -5.69
N THR A 243 -23.19 -5.77 -6.44
CA THR A 243 -23.91 -5.31 -7.62
C THR A 243 -22.96 -4.98 -8.78
N PRO A 244 -23.40 -5.12 -10.06
CA PRO A 244 -22.63 -4.67 -11.21
C PRO A 244 -22.22 -3.19 -11.14
N GLN A 245 -23.08 -2.34 -10.60
CA GLN A 245 -22.82 -0.91 -10.42
C GLN A 245 -21.62 -0.64 -9.51
N LEU A 246 -21.52 -1.35 -8.37
CA LEU A 246 -20.38 -1.19 -7.46
C LEU A 246 -19.06 -1.64 -8.08
N ARG A 247 -19.11 -2.71 -8.90
CA ARG A 247 -17.94 -3.18 -9.66
C ARG A 247 -17.51 -2.15 -10.70
N GLU A 248 -18.45 -1.49 -11.35
CA GLU A 248 -18.16 -0.45 -12.33
C GLU A 248 -17.51 0.77 -11.67
N LEU A 249 -18.07 1.27 -10.56
CA LEU A 249 -17.50 2.40 -9.80
C LEU A 249 -16.07 2.14 -9.33
N ALA A 250 -15.78 0.92 -8.87
CA ALA A 250 -14.43 0.53 -8.48
C ALA A 250 -13.43 0.49 -9.66
N ASN A 251 -13.94 0.28 -10.88
CA ASN A 251 -13.14 0.25 -12.09
C ASN A 251 -13.09 1.60 -12.82
N SER A 252 -13.89 2.60 -12.40
CA SER A 252 -13.94 3.91 -13.04
C SER A 252 -13.22 5.02 -12.29
N TRP A 253 -13.03 4.92 -10.96
CA TRP A 253 -12.46 5.98 -10.10
C TRP A 253 -13.29 7.29 -10.08
N GLU A 254 -14.59 7.21 -10.34
CA GLU A 254 -15.46 8.40 -10.46
C GLU A 254 -16.04 8.91 -9.12
N THR A 255 -15.89 8.16 -8.02
CA THR A 255 -16.47 8.55 -6.71
C THR A 255 -15.66 9.64 -6.00
N PRO A 256 -16.27 10.47 -5.12
CA PRO A 256 -15.53 11.47 -4.33
C PRO A 256 -14.37 10.91 -3.50
N PHE A 257 -14.54 9.74 -2.87
CA PHE A 257 -13.48 9.06 -2.12
C PHE A 257 -13.14 7.72 -2.74
N ILE A 258 -11.87 7.52 -3.08
CA ILE A 258 -11.37 6.32 -3.76
C ILE A 258 -10.33 5.65 -2.87
N LEU A 259 -10.68 4.49 -2.34
CA LEU A 259 -9.83 3.72 -1.45
C LEU A 259 -9.23 2.56 -2.24
N THR A 260 -7.91 2.47 -2.31
CA THR A 260 -7.25 1.40 -3.05
C THR A 260 -5.92 0.99 -2.41
N THR A 261 -5.37 -0.11 -2.86
CA THR A 261 -4.05 -0.56 -2.42
C THR A 261 -2.94 0.11 -3.21
N ALA A 262 -1.75 0.22 -2.60
CA ALA A 262 -0.54 0.70 -3.24
C ALA A 262 -0.20 -0.10 -4.52
N VAL A 263 -0.41 -1.42 -4.48
CA VAL A 263 -0.25 -2.31 -5.65
C VAL A 263 -1.15 -1.85 -6.79
N ALA A 264 -2.47 -1.77 -6.54
CA ALA A 264 -3.43 -1.39 -7.56
C ALA A 264 -3.20 0.03 -8.08
N PHE A 265 -2.80 0.96 -7.22
CA PHE A 265 -2.51 2.35 -7.60
C PHE A 265 -1.25 2.46 -8.47
N TYR A 266 -0.09 2.01 -7.97
CA TYR A 266 1.17 2.17 -8.68
C TYR A 266 1.27 1.29 -9.93
N GLU A 267 0.67 0.10 -9.94
CA GLU A 267 0.63 -0.71 -11.17
C GLU A 267 -0.30 -0.11 -12.23
N THR A 268 -1.34 0.66 -11.84
CA THR A 268 -2.11 1.46 -12.80
C THR A 268 -1.26 2.56 -13.43
N LEU A 269 -0.41 3.24 -12.65
CA LEU A 269 0.53 4.25 -13.18
C LEU A 269 1.57 3.65 -14.13
N ALA A 270 1.98 2.39 -13.89
CA ALA A 270 2.94 1.68 -14.72
C ALA A 270 2.32 0.97 -15.94
N ALA A 271 0.99 0.80 -15.97
CA ALA A 271 0.29 -0.01 -16.95
C ALA A 271 0.42 0.53 -18.39
N ASN A 272 0.16 -0.35 -19.35
CA ASN A 272 0.10 -0.02 -20.77
C ASN A 272 -1.24 -0.44 -21.42
N GLU A 273 -2.02 -1.32 -20.79
CA GLU A 273 -3.25 -1.88 -21.35
C GLU A 273 -4.48 -0.97 -21.13
N PRO A 274 -5.41 -0.90 -22.11
CA PRO A 274 -6.63 -0.10 -22.01
C PRO A 274 -7.46 -0.37 -20.75
N ALA A 275 -7.66 -1.64 -20.39
CA ALA A 275 -8.51 -2.03 -19.26
C ALA A 275 -8.00 -1.48 -17.93
N HIS A 276 -6.67 -1.43 -17.76
CA HIS A 276 -6.04 -0.88 -16.56
C HIS A 276 -6.02 0.65 -16.58
N LEU A 277 -5.76 1.24 -17.76
CA LEU A 277 -5.59 2.68 -17.92
C LEU A 277 -6.91 3.44 -18.00
N LYS A 278 -8.05 2.79 -18.29
CA LYS A 278 -9.36 3.45 -18.48
C LYS A 278 -9.68 4.49 -17.40
N LYS A 279 -9.37 4.23 -16.13
CA LYS A 279 -9.67 5.08 -14.96
C LYS A 279 -8.65 6.18 -14.66
N LEU A 280 -7.49 6.15 -15.29
CA LEU A 280 -6.35 7.00 -14.92
C LEU A 280 -6.66 8.52 -15.07
N HIS A 281 -7.52 8.89 -16.02
CA HIS A 281 -7.97 10.27 -16.26
C HIS A 281 -8.78 10.89 -15.10
N GLU A 282 -9.20 10.12 -14.10
CA GLU A 282 -9.81 10.63 -12.87
C GLU A 282 -8.77 11.18 -11.88
N LEU A 283 -7.49 10.83 -12.05
CA LEU A 283 -6.44 11.21 -11.11
C LEU A 283 -6.11 12.73 -11.09
N PRO A 284 -6.01 13.44 -12.24
CA PRO A 284 -5.72 14.86 -12.27
C PRO A 284 -6.67 15.70 -11.40
N GLY A 285 -6.10 16.67 -10.69
CA GLY A 285 -6.85 17.55 -9.80
C GLY A 285 -7.41 16.83 -8.57
N SER A 286 -6.66 15.90 -7.99
CA SER A 286 -7.08 15.14 -6.80
C SER A 286 -6.16 15.33 -5.59
N VAL A 287 -6.65 15.04 -4.38
CA VAL A 287 -5.78 14.82 -3.21
C VAL A 287 -5.47 13.34 -3.08
N ILE A 288 -4.21 12.98 -2.88
CA ILE A 288 -3.75 11.60 -2.74
C ILE A 288 -3.09 11.45 -1.37
N ILE A 289 -3.73 10.70 -0.48
CA ILE A 289 -3.16 10.31 0.81
C ILE A 289 -2.48 8.94 0.64
N LEU A 290 -1.16 8.90 0.81
CA LEU A 290 -0.37 7.67 0.84
C LEU A 290 -0.16 7.27 2.30
N ASP A 291 -0.95 6.30 2.77
CA ASP A 291 -0.85 5.81 4.15
C ASP A 291 0.34 4.86 4.31
N GLU A 292 1.00 4.96 5.48
CA GLU A 292 2.24 4.24 5.80
C GLU A 292 3.21 4.16 4.61
N PHE A 293 3.57 5.32 4.04
CA PHE A 293 4.23 5.43 2.72
C PHE A 293 5.52 4.59 2.58
N HIS A 294 6.31 4.46 3.63
CA HIS A 294 7.52 3.62 3.64
C HIS A 294 7.22 2.14 3.38
N ALA A 295 6.00 1.67 3.68
CA ALA A 295 5.54 0.32 3.43
C ALA A 295 4.88 0.15 2.06
N SER A 296 4.41 1.23 1.43
CA SER A 296 3.70 1.17 0.13
C SER A 296 4.62 1.27 -1.09
N ALA A 297 5.83 1.82 -0.93
CA ALA A 297 6.79 2.03 -2.02
C ALA A 297 8.11 1.24 -1.80
N PRO A 298 8.27 0.04 -2.38
CA PRO A 298 9.50 -0.73 -2.28
C PRO A 298 10.71 0.05 -2.77
N ALA A 299 11.86 -0.13 -2.10
CA ALA A 299 13.08 0.65 -2.38
C ALA A 299 13.51 0.64 -3.87
N GLU A 300 13.29 -0.47 -4.58
CA GLU A 300 13.60 -0.61 -6.01
C GLU A 300 12.72 0.26 -6.91
N CYS A 301 11.45 0.45 -6.53
CA CYS A 301 10.45 1.20 -7.28
C CYS A 301 10.36 2.67 -6.85
N LEU A 302 10.84 2.98 -5.64
CA LEU A 302 10.67 4.28 -4.99
C LEU A 302 11.10 5.49 -5.87
N PRO A 303 12.21 5.47 -6.63
CA PRO A 303 12.58 6.62 -7.46
C PRO A 303 11.58 6.94 -8.58
N VAL A 304 11.05 5.93 -9.28
CA VAL A 304 10.07 6.17 -10.36
C VAL A 304 8.70 6.55 -9.77
N ILE A 305 8.32 5.97 -8.63
CA ILE A 305 7.13 6.41 -7.87
C ILE A 305 7.28 7.88 -7.49
N TRP A 306 8.44 8.28 -6.98
CA TRP A 306 8.72 9.66 -6.59
C TRP A 306 8.65 10.63 -7.76
N LYS A 307 9.15 10.21 -8.93
CA LYS A 307 9.01 10.94 -10.19
C LYS A 307 7.53 11.16 -10.55
N TRP A 308 6.71 10.11 -10.52
CA TRP A 308 5.28 10.21 -10.81
C TRP A 308 4.55 11.13 -9.84
N LEU A 309 4.80 11.01 -8.54
CA LEU A 309 4.16 11.88 -7.53
C LEU A 309 4.55 13.35 -7.76
N GLY A 310 5.82 13.63 -8.06
CA GLY A 310 6.28 14.98 -8.40
C GLY A 310 5.64 15.53 -9.67
N GLU A 311 5.47 14.70 -10.69
CA GLU A 311 4.79 15.06 -11.94
C GLU A 311 3.29 15.32 -11.72
N LEU A 312 2.60 14.46 -10.98
CA LEU A 312 1.19 14.63 -10.63
C LEU A 312 0.94 15.96 -9.89
N CYS A 313 1.83 16.35 -8.98
CA CYS A 313 1.72 17.65 -8.32
C CYS A 313 1.98 18.82 -9.27
N ARG A 314 3.06 18.74 -10.06
CA ARG A 314 3.53 19.86 -10.88
C ARG A 314 2.64 20.12 -12.10
N ASP A 315 2.26 19.05 -12.81
CA ASP A 315 1.65 19.14 -14.14
C ASP A 315 0.15 18.79 -14.11
N TRP A 316 -0.32 18.03 -13.12
CA TRP A 316 -1.69 17.53 -13.04
C TRP A 316 -2.49 18.07 -11.85
N GLY A 317 -1.98 19.07 -11.12
CA GLY A 317 -2.70 19.74 -10.05
C GLY A 317 -3.04 18.88 -8.83
N CYS A 318 -2.33 17.75 -8.63
CA CYS A 318 -2.60 16.85 -7.51
C CYS A 318 -1.88 17.28 -6.22
N SER A 319 -2.52 17.11 -5.07
CA SER A 319 -1.87 17.31 -3.77
C SER A 319 -1.59 15.96 -3.11
N VAL A 320 -0.34 15.67 -2.77
CA VAL A 320 0.06 14.36 -2.18
C VAL A 320 0.37 14.52 -0.70
N ILE A 321 -0.28 13.76 0.17
CA ILE A 321 -0.01 13.71 1.61
C ILE A 321 0.66 12.37 1.93
N LEU A 322 1.91 12.42 2.40
CA LEU A 322 2.63 11.23 2.88
C LEU A 322 2.32 11.03 4.36
N SER A 323 1.63 9.96 4.72
CA SER A 323 1.36 9.60 6.12
C SER A 323 2.32 8.50 6.57
N SER A 324 3.02 8.70 7.68
CA SER A 324 3.82 7.63 8.31
C SER A 324 4.06 7.92 9.79
N GLY A 325 4.12 6.84 10.60
CA GLY A 325 4.56 6.90 12.00
C GLY A 325 6.08 6.85 12.17
N THR A 326 6.77 6.49 11.10
CA THR A 326 8.19 6.18 11.04
C THR A 326 8.71 6.67 9.69
N MET A 327 8.51 7.96 9.41
CA MET A 327 8.78 8.51 8.08
C MET A 327 10.25 8.29 7.69
N VAL A 328 10.46 7.76 6.50
CA VAL A 328 11.79 7.63 5.90
C VAL A 328 12.02 8.84 5.02
N HIS A 329 12.88 9.77 5.46
CA HIS A 329 13.25 10.96 4.70
C HIS A 329 14.26 10.62 3.59
N PHE A 330 13.91 9.68 2.70
CA PHE A 330 14.78 9.26 1.61
C PHE A 330 15.11 10.42 0.66
N TRP A 331 14.26 11.46 0.60
CA TRP A 331 14.52 12.67 -0.17
C TRP A 331 15.71 13.49 0.35
N GLU A 332 16.18 13.24 1.57
CA GLU A 332 17.40 13.83 2.13
C GLU A 332 18.65 13.00 1.78
N ASN A 333 18.48 11.79 1.25
CA ASN A 333 19.59 10.90 0.91
C ASN A 333 20.24 11.33 -0.41
N GLU A 334 21.49 11.80 -0.34
CA GLU A 334 22.26 12.23 -1.51
C GLU A 334 22.43 11.15 -2.59
N ARG A 335 22.49 9.86 -2.23
CA ARG A 335 22.53 8.78 -3.23
C ARG A 335 21.20 8.66 -3.97
N PHE A 336 20.09 8.86 -3.27
CA PHE A 336 18.76 8.84 -3.87
C PHE A 336 18.57 10.02 -4.83
N LYS A 337 18.93 11.25 -4.40
CA LYS A 337 18.88 12.44 -5.26
C LYS A 337 19.69 12.28 -6.55
N ARG A 338 20.88 11.66 -6.47
CA ARG A 338 21.76 11.41 -7.63
C ARG A 338 21.20 10.45 -8.67
N LEU A 339 20.11 9.73 -8.37
CA LEU A 339 19.42 8.91 -9.36
C LEU A 339 18.68 9.77 -10.40
N PHE A 340 18.30 10.99 -10.03
CA PHE A 340 17.61 11.94 -10.90
C PHE A 340 18.63 12.75 -11.72
N GLY A 341 18.26 13.11 -12.94
CA GLY A 341 19.10 13.98 -13.77
C GLY A 341 19.34 15.35 -13.12
N LYS A 342 20.49 15.99 -13.37
CA LYS A 342 20.82 17.32 -12.79
C LYS A 342 19.75 18.40 -13.01
N ASN A 343 19.00 18.29 -14.11
CA ASN A 343 17.97 19.23 -14.52
C ASN A 343 16.55 18.64 -14.36
N GLU A 344 16.43 17.43 -13.82
CA GLU A 344 15.14 16.79 -13.60
C GLU A 344 14.51 17.34 -12.32
N PRO A 345 13.22 17.76 -12.34
CA PRO A 345 12.54 18.22 -11.14
C PRO A 345 12.56 17.16 -10.04
N PHE A 346 12.98 17.54 -8.84
CA PHE A 346 12.98 16.69 -7.66
C PHE A 346 12.04 17.29 -6.60
N PRO A 347 10.90 16.66 -6.28
CA PRO A 347 9.98 17.23 -5.31
C PRO A 347 10.59 17.18 -3.89
N ILE A 348 10.52 18.31 -3.20
CA ILE A 348 10.91 18.44 -1.78
C ILE A 348 9.62 18.51 -0.96
N PRO A 349 9.35 17.54 -0.07
CA PRO A 349 8.12 17.52 0.70
C PRO A 349 8.05 18.70 1.67
N LYS A 350 6.85 19.26 1.82
CA LYS A 350 6.58 20.37 2.72
C LYS A 350 6.09 19.84 4.07
N PRO A 351 6.62 20.31 5.21
CA PRO A 351 6.08 19.91 6.50
C PRO A 351 4.63 20.35 6.65
N ILE A 352 3.78 19.44 7.15
CA ILE A 352 2.41 19.75 7.55
C ILE A 352 2.39 20.33 8.96
N LEU A 353 3.23 19.77 9.84
CA LEU A 353 3.26 20.08 11.26
C LEU A 353 4.25 21.18 11.59
N SER A 354 3.89 21.99 12.58
CA SER A 354 4.77 22.91 13.28
C SER A 354 5.84 22.15 14.05
N GLU A 355 7.04 22.74 14.13
CA GLU A 355 8.16 22.17 14.88
C GLU A 355 7.81 21.95 16.36
N GLU A 356 6.95 22.80 16.93
CA GLU A 356 6.48 22.67 18.30
C GLU A 356 5.64 21.40 18.51
N LEU A 357 4.62 21.19 17.66
CA LEU A 357 3.75 20.02 17.76
C LEU A 357 4.54 18.73 17.49
N GLN A 358 5.44 18.74 16.50
CA GLN A 358 6.31 17.60 16.21
C GLN A 358 7.16 17.23 17.44
N ARG A 359 7.77 18.22 18.10
CA ARG A 359 8.57 17.99 19.32
C ARG A 359 7.72 17.44 20.47
N LYS A 360 6.49 17.95 20.68
CA LYS A 360 5.57 17.43 21.70
C LYS A 360 5.23 15.96 21.45
N MET A 361 4.93 15.61 20.21
CA MET A 361 4.63 14.23 19.81
C MET A 361 5.83 13.30 20.03
N GLU A 362 7.03 13.71 19.61
CA GLU A 362 8.26 12.93 19.80
C GLU A 362 8.58 12.71 21.29
N GLU A 363 8.40 13.73 22.13
CA GLU A 363 8.65 13.61 23.56
C GLU A 363 7.68 12.62 24.23
N MET A 364 6.40 12.68 23.86
CA MET A 364 5.40 11.73 24.33
C MET A 364 5.72 10.31 23.87
N ASP A 365 6.02 10.10 22.58
CA ASP A 365 6.36 8.80 22.04
C ASP A 365 7.60 8.19 22.71
N ARG A 366 8.59 9.04 23.04
CA ARG A 366 9.80 8.63 23.76
C ARG A 366 9.51 8.14 25.18
N LYS A 367 8.53 8.72 25.88
CA LYS A 367 8.17 8.34 27.26
C LYS A 367 7.23 7.12 27.31
N ARG A 368 6.47 6.89 26.24
CA ARG A 368 5.43 5.86 26.12
C ARG A 368 5.92 4.42 26.34
N VAL A 369 7.13 4.08 25.89
CA VAL A 369 7.64 2.70 25.91
C VAL A 369 9.11 2.65 26.30
N GLN A 370 9.46 1.74 27.22
CA GLN A 370 10.85 1.42 27.53
C GLN A 370 11.46 0.59 26.39
N LYS A 371 12.25 1.24 25.54
CA LYS A 371 12.98 0.61 24.43
C LYS A 371 14.20 -0.15 24.99
N ARG A 372 14.13 -1.47 25.04
CA ARG A 372 15.20 -2.37 25.53
C ARG A 372 16.05 -2.82 24.34
N LEU A 373 16.87 -1.87 23.88
CA LEU A 373 17.64 -1.93 22.63
C LEU A 373 19.14 -1.69 22.81
N SER A 374 19.64 -1.63 24.04
CA SER A 374 21.08 -1.52 24.25
C SER A 374 21.79 -2.82 23.83
N PRO A 375 23.10 -2.78 23.52
CA PRO A 375 23.89 -3.99 23.32
C PRO A 375 23.77 -4.98 24.48
N GLU A 376 23.69 -4.48 25.71
CA GLU A 376 23.52 -5.27 26.92
C GLU A 376 22.13 -5.91 27.01
N ASP A 377 21.07 -5.19 26.61
CA ASP A 377 19.71 -5.74 26.51
C ASP A 377 19.66 -6.86 25.46
N LEU A 378 20.28 -6.63 24.30
CA LEU A 378 20.29 -7.61 23.22
C LEU A 378 21.01 -8.89 23.65
N GLU A 379 22.16 -8.80 24.31
CA GLU A 379 22.91 -9.96 24.79
C GLU A 379 22.10 -10.78 25.81
N ARG A 380 21.33 -10.13 26.69
CA ARG A 380 20.40 -10.80 27.61
C ARG A 380 19.24 -11.49 26.90
N CYS A 381 18.88 -11.04 25.70
CA CYS A 381 17.79 -11.57 24.90
C CYS A 381 18.27 -12.49 23.76
N ARG A 382 19.40 -13.17 23.94
CA ARG A 382 19.89 -14.22 23.02
C ARG A 382 19.50 -15.59 23.55
N PHE A 383 18.58 -16.24 22.87
CA PHE A 383 18.01 -17.51 23.28
C PHE A 383 18.46 -18.63 22.34
N SER A 384 18.82 -19.79 22.92
CA SER A 384 19.17 -20.99 22.15
C SER A 384 18.00 -21.96 22.02
N LYS A 385 16.95 -21.78 22.82
CA LYS A 385 15.73 -22.59 22.79
C LYS A 385 14.50 -21.69 22.85
N ILE A 386 13.41 -22.11 22.20
CA ILE A 386 12.10 -21.44 22.31
C ILE A 386 11.71 -21.29 23.77
N GLY A 387 11.97 -22.30 24.59
CA GLY A 387 11.57 -22.29 25.99
C GLY A 387 12.18 -21.15 26.82
N ASP A 388 13.45 -20.81 26.58
CA ASP A 388 14.13 -19.71 27.29
C ASP A 388 13.51 -18.35 26.92
N LEU A 389 13.15 -18.16 25.64
CA LEU A 389 12.40 -17.00 25.18
C LEU A 389 11.04 -16.90 25.88
N LEU A 390 10.32 -18.03 25.99
CA LEU A 390 9.00 -18.05 26.61
C LEU A 390 9.08 -17.73 28.10
N ASP A 391 10.06 -18.27 28.82
CA ASP A 391 10.26 -17.97 30.24
C ASP A 391 10.54 -16.48 30.45
N PHE A 392 11.37 -15.88 29.59
CA PHE A 392 11.64 -14.45 29.60
C PHE A 392 10.38 -13.62 29.29
N ALA A 393 9.63 -13.98 28.24
CA ALA A 393 8.44 -13.24 27.83
C ALA A 393 7.31 -13.32 28.87
N LEU A 394 7.10 -14.50 29.46
CA LEU A 394 6.07 -14.75 30.48
C LEU A 394 6.39 -14.12 31.84
N ALA A 395 7.66 -13.74 32.09
CA ALA A 395 8.03 -12.94 33.26
C ALA A 395 7.50 -11.49 33.21
N HIS A 396 7.01 -11.04 32.05
CA HIS A 396 6.43 -9.72 31.85
C HIS A 396 4.90 -9.79 31.74
N LYS A 397 4.21 -8.75 32.20
CA LYS A 397 2.74 -8.73 32.25
C LYS A 397 2.11 -8.69 30.86
N GLY A 398 0.96 -9.33 30.71
CA GLY A 398 0.12 -9.27 29.51
C GLY A 398 -0.67 -7.96 29.40
N PRO A 399 -1.32 -7.72 28.23
CA PRO A 399 -1.24 -8.52 27.00
C PRO A 399 0.13 -8.38 26.31
N ARG A 400 0.66 -9.48 25.77
CA ARG A 400 1.99 -9.56 25.12
C ARG A 400 1.88 -9.82 23.64
N VAL A 401 2.89 -9.40 22.88
CA VAL A 401 3.09 -9.79 21.48
C VAL A 401 4.51 -10.28 21.24
N ILE A 402 4.66 -11.42 20.57
CA ILE A 402 5.94 -11.98 20.10
C ILE A 402 5.92 -11.96 18.57
N LEU A 403 6.84 -11.20 17.97
CA LEU A 403 7.05 -11.21 16.52
C LEU A 403 8.16 -12.19 16.14
N ALA A 404 7.80 -13.17 15.31
CA ALA A 404 8.70 -14.19 14.80
C ALA A 404 9.07 -13.97 13.33
N GLU A 405 10.27 -14.43 12.96
CA GLU A 405 10.85 -14.28 11.62
C GLU A 405 10.09 -15.00 10.51
N THR A 406 9.48 -16.15 10.80
CA THR A 406 8.80 -16.99 9.82
C THR A 406 7.45 -17.45 10.33
N ARG A 407 6.53 -17.77 9.40
CA ARG A 407 5.22 -18.35 9.71
C ARG A 407 5.34 -19.65 10.52
N GLU A 408 6.32 -20.48 10.21
CA GLU A 408 6.57 -21.73 10.94
C GLU A 408 7.12 -21.46 12.35
N ALA A 409 8.02 -20.50 12.52
CA ALA A 409 8.51 -20.11 13.84
C ALA A 409 7.36 -19.57 14.71
N ALA A 410 6.49 -18.73 14.14
CA ALA A 410 5.29 -18.25 14.83
C ALA A 410 4.39 -19.41 15.28
N ALA A 411 4.12 -20.37 14.39
CA ALA A 411 3.33 -21.56 14.73
C ALA A 411 3.97 -22.41 15.85
N ARG A 412 5.30 -22.63 15.80
CA ARG A 412 6.04 -23.40 16.83
C ARG A 412 6.04 -22.71 18.19
N ILE A 413 6.28 -21.41 18.23
CA ILE A 413 6.23 -20.60 19.46
C ILE A 413 4.81 -20.62 20.06
N ALA A 414 3.79 -20.45 19.21
CA ALA A 414 2.39 -20.50 19.64
C ALA A 414 1.99 -21.88 20.19
N PHE A 415 2.44 -22.95 19.53
CA PHE A 415 2.23 -24.33 19.99
C PHE A 415 2.85 -24.58 21.37
N GLU A 416 4.10 -24.16 21.58
CA GLU A 416 4.78 -24.38 22.86
C GLU A 416 4.14 -23.57 24.00
N LEU A 417 3.68 -22.35 23.73
CA LEU A 417 2.86 -21.58 24.69
C LEU A 417 1.58 -22.33 25.06
N LYS A 418 0.89 -22.91 24.07
CA LYS A 418 -0.34 -23.68 24.30
C LYS A 418 -0.09 -24.93 25.14
N GLN A 419 1.00 -25.65 24.88
CA GLN A 419 1.40 -26.84 25.65
C GLN A 419 1.73 -26.53 27.11
N ARG A 420 2.21 -25.31 27.39
CA ARG A 420 2.42 -24.79 28.76
C ARG A 420 1.13 -24.33 29.44
N GLY A 421 -0.03 -24.55 28.84
CA GLY A 421 -1.33 -24.14 29.37
C GLY A 421 -1.58 -22.63 29.35
N LYS A 422 -0.82 -21.86 28.54
CA LYS A 422 -0.98 -20.40 28.45
C LYS A 422 -2.04 -20.01 27.42
N GLN A 423 -2.67 -18.85 27.65
CA GLN A 423 -3.59 -18.26 26.67
C GLN A 423 -2.77 -17.64 25.53
N VAL A 424 -3.02 -18.11 24.31
CA VAL A 424 -2.26 -17.72 23.13
C VAL A 424 -3.14 -17.64 21.90
N SER A 425 -2.89 -16.63 21.07
CA SER A 425 -3.40 -16.59 19.69
C SER A 425 -2.23 -16.48 18.72
N HIS A 426 -2.41 -17.03 17.52
CA HIS A 426 -1.44 -16.96 16.44
C HIS A 426 -2.05 -16.20 15.26
N LEU A 427 -1.37 -15.15 14.79
CA LEU A 427 -1.78 -14.38 13.63
C LEU A 427 -0.64 -14.29 12.61
N SER A 428 -0.81 -14.97 11.47
CA SER A 428 0.14 -14.91 10.35
C SER A 428 -0.57 -15.27 9.06
N ASN A 429 0.08 -15.09 7.92
CA ASN A 429 -0.51 -15.54 6.66
C ASN A 429 -0.55 -17.08 6.54
N ALA A 430 -0.27 -17.86 7.59
CA ALA A 430 -0.42 -19.32 7.59
C ALA A 430 -1.89 -19.77 7.54
N PHE A 431 -2.81 -18.86 7.81
CA PHE A 431 -4.26 -19.08 7.77
C PHE A 431 -4.86 -18.52 6.49
N THR A 432 -6.06 -18.99 6.14
CA THR A 432 -6.87 -18.40 5.08
C THR A 432 -7.25 -16.97 5.44
N PRO A 433 -7.53 -16.09 4.45
CA PRO A 433 -8.02 -14.75 4.75
C PRO A 433 -9.30 -14.72 5.62
N GLU A 434 -10.20 -15.70 5.43
CA GLU A 434 -11.40 -15.88 6.26
C GLU A 434 -11.06 -16.19 7.73
N ASP A 435 -10.14 -17.12 7.97
CA ASP A 435 -9.70 -17.45 9.33
C ASP A 435 -8.91 -16.32 9.98
N CYS A 436 -8.08 -15.60 9.22
CA CYS A 436 -7.38 -14.40 9.70
C CYS A 436 -8.37 -13.33 10.20
N GLU A 437 -9.45 -13.09 9.46
CA GLU A 437 -10.51 -12.13 9.81
C GLU A 437 -11.21 -12.52 11.12
N ARG A 438 -11.63 -13.79 11.23
CA ARG A 438 -12.24 -14.32 12.45
C ARG A 438 -11.30 -14.20 13.65
N LYS A 439 -10.02 -14.61 13.50
CA LYS A 439 -9.01 -14.51 14.56
C LYS A 439 -8.77 -13.08 15.01
N LEU A 440 -8.78 -12.13 14.08
CA LEU A 440 -8.61 -10.73 14.41
C LEU A 440 -9.76 -10.24 15.28
N GLN A 441 -11.01 -10.58 14.94
CA GLN A 441 -12.18 -10.24 15.77
C GLN A 441 -12.07 -10.84 17.17
N GLU A 442 -11.62 -12.09 17.30
CA GLU A 442 -11.36 -12.72 18.60
C GLU A 442 -10.29 -11.98 19.41
N ILE A 443 -9.19 -11.56 18.76
CA ILE A 443 -8.11 -10.79 19.37
C ILE A 443 -8.59 -9.42 19.85
N GLU A 444 -9.38 -8.71 19.04
CA GLU A 444 -9.96 -7.41 19.40
C GLU A 444 -10.85 -7.53 20.64
N VAL A 445 -11.66 -8.59 20.74
CA VAL A 445 -12.47 -8.88 21.92
C VAL A 445 -11.62 -9.15 23.16
N VAL A 446 -10.48 -9.86 23.01
CA VAL A 446 -9.56 -10.12 24.12
C VAL A 446 -8.88 -8.84 24.59
N LEU A 447 -8.42 -8.00 23.68
CA LEU A 447 -7.75 -6.73 24.00
C LEU A 447 -8.72 -5.65 24.52
N GLY A 448 -10.01 -5.74 24.20
CA GLY A 448 -11.04 -4.83 24.71
C GLY A 448 -11.50 -5.11 26.15
N ARG A 449 -10.95 -6.13 26.83
CA ARG A 449 -11.32 -6.46 28.21
C ARG A 449 -10.82 -5.40 29.21
N PRO A 450 -11.55 -5.14 30.31
CA PRO A 450 -11.10 -4.19 31.34
C PRO A 450 -9.74 -4.58 31.94
N GLU A 451 -8.87 -3.60 32.15
CA GLU A 451 -7.52 -3.80 32.72
C GLU A 451 -7.54 -4.44 34.11
N ALA A 452 -8.62 -4.25 34.87
CA ALA A 452 -8.80 -4.76 36.23
C ALA A 452 -8.77 -6.30 36.33
N ASP A 453 -8.92 -7.02 35.22
CA ASP A 453 -8.90 -8.49 35.19
C ASP A 453 -7.50 -9.02 34.80
N ALA A 454 -6.56 -8.96 35.75
CA ALA A 454 -5.15 -9.30 35.52
C ALA A 454 -4.93 -10.74 35.01
N GLU A 455 -5.74 -11.71 35.44
CA GLU A 455 -5.67 -13.10 34.94
C GLU A 455 -6.20 -13.20 33.50
N LYS A 456 -7.30 -12.51 33.15
CA LYS A 456 -7.83 -12.53 31.77
C LYS A 456 -7.00 -11.72 30.79
N ASN A 457 -6.16 -10.81 31.28
CA ASN A 457 -5.22 -10.03 30.49
C ASN A 457 -3.83 -10.68 30.36
N ASP A 458 -3.58 -11.81 31.04
CA ASP A 458 -2.36 -12.62 30.91
C ASP A 458 -2.36 -13.46 29.63
N TRP A 459 -2.35 -12.77 28.49
CA TRP A 459 -2.48 -13.35 27.15
C TRP A 459 -1.31 -12.97 26.24
N THR A 460 -0.96 -13.84 25.29
CA THR A 460 0.14 -13.62 24.35
C THR A 460 -0.32 -13.83 22.91
N MET A 461 -0.11 -12.84 22.05
CA MET A 461 -0.17 -13.02 20.60
C MET A 461 1.19 -13.41 20.05
N VAL A 462 1.23 -14.40 19.17
CA VAL A 462 2.41 -14.68 18.34
C VAL A 462 2.07 -14.31 16.91
N ALA A 463 2.91 -13.51 16.25
CA ALA A 463 2.64 -13.07 14.89
C ALA A 463 3.89 -12.97 14.03
N THR A 464 3.68 -12.92 12.71
CA THR A 464 4.70 -12.49 11.74
C THR A 464 4.50 -11.03 11.38
N THR A 465 5.56 -10.37 10.89
CA THR A 465 5.62 -8.95 10.52
C THR A 465 4.36 -8.41 9.86
N TYR A 466 3.86 -9.07 8.82
CA TYR A 466 2.74 -8.58 8.00
C TYR A 466 1.36 -8.69 8.64
N ALA A 467 1.18 -9.53 9.67
CA ALA A 467 -0.15 -9.80 10.22
C ALA A 467 -0.46 -8.95 11.47
N ALA A 468 0.57 -8.46 12.16
CA ALA A 468 0.41 -7.58 13.32
C ALA A 468 0.42 -6.08 12.98
N MET A 469 0.86 -5.72 11.75
CA MET A 469 1.20 -4.34 11.39
C MET A 469 0.13 -3.74 10.49
N GLY A 470 -0.64 -2.81 11.03
CA GLY A 470 -1.76 -2.15 10.35
C GLY A 470 -3.08 -2.20 11.12
N LEU A 471 -3.21 -3.12 12.08
CA LEU A 471 -4.45 -3.39 12.82
C LEU A 471 -4.55 -2.54 14.09
N ASP A 472 -5.76 -2.17 14.51
CA ASP A 472 -5.99 -1.27 15.65
C ASP A 472 -5.78 -1.93 17.03
N LEU A 473 -4.62 -2.56 17.23
CA LEU A 473 -4.28 -3.35 18.40
C LEU A 473 -3.26 -2.61 19.29
N SER A 474 -3.40 -2.79 20.61
CA SER A 474 -2.51 -2.23 21.63
C SER A 474 -2.10 -3.32 22.63
N PHE A 475 -0.80 -3.46 22.88
CA PHE A 475 -0.23 -4.47 23.79
C PHE A 475 0.56 -3.79 24.90
N ARG A 476 0.70 -4.44 26.05
CA ARG A 476 1.54 -3.92 27.14
C ARG A 476 3.03 -4.14 26.88
N ASN A 477 3.39 -5.33 26.43
CA ASN A 477 4.79 -5.74 26.25
C ASN A 477 5.01 -6.41 24.90
N GLY A 478 6.09 -6.04 24.22
CA GLY A 478 6.45 -6.58 22.91
C GLY A 478 7.81 -7.25 22.89
N PHE A 479 7.92 -8.37 22.17
CA PHE A 479 9.18 -9.08 21.93
C PHE A 479 9.37 -9.21 20.43
N CYS A 480 10.33 -8.49 19.88
CA CYS A 480 10.61 -8.44 18.46
C CYS A 480 11.85 -9.25 18.14
N GLN A 481 11.73 -10.29 17.31
CA GLN A 481 12.93 -10.92 16.77
C GLN A 481 13.75 -9.88 15.98
N VAL A 482 15.08 -9.96 16.03
CA VAL A 482 15.97 -9.08 15.27
C VAL A 482 15.79 -9.35 13.77
N LEU A 483 15.01 -8.50 13.09
CA LEU A 483 14.66 -8.60 11.67
C LEU A 483 15.12 -7.37 10.88
N SER A 484 14.46 -6.23 11.06
CA SER A 484 14.86 -4.92 10.52
C SER A 484 14.44 -3.81 11.48
N CYS A 485 14.98 -2.61 11.25
CA CYS A 485 14.61 -1.42 12.00
C CYS A 485 13.11 -1.08 11.86
N ASP A 486 12.59 -1.13 10.63
CA ASP A 486 11.21 -0.76 10.34
C ASP A 486 10.20 -1.66 11.05
N ILE A 487 10.46 -2.97 11.08
CA ILE A 487 9.63 -3.92 11.81
C ILE A 487 9.62 -3.58 13.31
N TYR A 488 10.77 -3.30 13.91
CA TYR A 488 10.83 -2.95 15.32
C TYR A 488 10.03 -1.68 15.62
N LEU A 489 10.17 -0.63 14.79
CA LEU A 489 9.48 0.64 14.96
C LEU A 489 7.97 0.51 14.72
N GLN A 490 7.54 -0.31 13.78
CA GLN A 490 6.12 -0.61 13.58
C GLN A 490 5.52 -1.33 14.80
N LEU A 491 6.28 -2.22 15.45
CA LEU A 491 5.81 -2.89 16.67
C LEU A 491 5.77 -1.91 17.84
N LEU A 492 6.77 -1.04 17.95
CA LEU A 492 6.79 0.06 18.93
C LEU A 492 5.52 0.90 18.89
N GLY A 493 4.95 1.12 17.69
CA GLY A 493 3.66 1.80 17.51
C GLY A 493 2.44 1.06 18.09
N ARG A 494 2.57 -0.22 18.44
CA ARG A 494 1.50 -1.07 19.00
C ARG A 494 1.70 -1.35 20.49
N ILE A 495 2.79 -0.92 21.11
CA ILE A 495 3.05 -1.13 22.54
C ILE A 495 2.57 0.08 23.35
N SER A 496 1.57 -0.06 24.21
CA SER A 496 0.98 1.06 24.97
C SER A 496 0.53 2.21 24.03
N ARG A 497 -0.19 1.85 22.96
CA ARG A 497 -0.53 2.77 21.86
C ARG A 497 -1.38 3.96 22.30
N ASN A 498 -2.25 3.77 23.29
CA ASN A 498 -3.09 4.82 23.86
C ASN A 498 -2.61 5.29 25.25
N GLN A 499 -1.35 5.04 25.57
CA GLN A 499 -0.76 5.28 26.90
C GLN A 499 -1.52 4.54 28.02
N GLU A 500 -1.91 3.29 27.73
CA GLU A 500 -2.62 2.43 28.67
C GLU A 500 -1.70 1.95 29.81
N TYR A 501 -0.41 1.74 29.52
CA TYR A 501 0.50 1.05 30.41
C TYR A 501 1.76 1.89 30.73
N PRO A 502 1.94 2.38 31.97
CA PRO A 502 3.11 3.18 32.36
C PRO A 502 4.45 2.42 32.37
N ASP A 503 4.42 1.10 32.48
CA ASP A 503 5.59 0.22 32.58
C ASP A 503 5.79 -0.65 31.32
N ALA A 504 5.26 -0.21 30.18
CA ALA A 504 5.35 -0.91 28.92
C ALA A 504 6.80 -1.02 28.42
N GLY A 505 7.15 -2.19 27.89
CA GLY A 505 8.47 -2.45 27.33
C GLY A 505 8.43 -3.13 25.97
N LEU A 506 9.49 -2.89 25.20
CA LEU A 506 9.74 -3.54 23.93
C LEU A 506 11.18 -4.03 23.89
N TRP A 507 11.35 -5.33 23.68
CA TRP A 507 12.66 -6.00 23.62
C TRP A 507 12.94 -6.51 22.22
N ALA A 508 14.18 -6.34 21.77
CA ALA A 508 14.71 -7.07 20.61
C ALA A 508 15.36 -8.38 21.08
N PHE A 509 15.09 -9.50 20.39
CA PHE A 509 15.67 -10.80 20.75
C PHE A 509 16.27 -11.55 19.55
N GLU A 510 17.23 -12.41 19.83
CA GLU A 510 17.74 -13.41 18.87
C GLU A 510 17.34 -14.81 19.35
N LEU A 511 16.99 -15.68 18.40
CA LEU A 511 16.60 -17.05 18.69
C LEU A 511 17.32 -17.99 17.72
N PHE A 512 18.11 -18.90 18.27
CA PHE A 512 18.96 -19.84 17.55
C PHE A 512 18.54 -21.30 17.79
N ASP A 513 17.24 -21.56 17.88
CA ASP A 513 16.71 -22.89 18.13
C ASP A 513 16.80 -23.76 16.85
N PRO A 514 17.45 -24.95 16.89
CA PRO A 514 17.57 -25.84 15.74
C PRO A 514 16.23 -26.32 15.15
N LYS A 515 15.14 -26.22 15.91
CA LYS A 515 13.78 -26.55 15.43
C LYS A 515 13.21 -25.48 14.49
N LEU A 516 13.83 -24.30 14.41
CA LEU A 516 13.34 -23.19 13.60
C LEU A 516 14.03 -23.15 12.24
N PRO A 517 13.28 -22.84 11.16
CA PRO A 517 13.88 -22.66 9.85
C PRO A 517 14.71 -21.36 9.81
N GLU A 518 15.86 -21.40 9.14
CA GLU A 518 16.61 -20.18 8.81
C GLU A 518 15.89 -19.38 7.70
N ASN A 519 15.70 -18.08 7.92
CA ASN A 519 15.20 -17.18 6.89
C ASN A 519 16.36 -16.47 6.20
N ARG A 520 16.60 -16.80 4.92
CA ARG A 520 17.67 -16.20 4.10
C ARG A 520 17.28 -14.84 3.49
N GLY A 521 16.00 -14.46 3.52
CA GLY A 521 15.45 -13.31 2.77
C GLY A 521 15.68 -11.93 3.39
N ILE A 522 16.01 -11.82 4.69
CA ILE A 522 16.11 -10.54 5.43
C ILE A 522 17.58 -10.17 5.75
N GLY A 523 18.55 -10.82 5.09
CA GLY A 523 19.98 -10.75 5.49
C GLY A 523 20.55 -9.33 5.62
N ALA A 524 20.26 -8.43 4.67
CA ALA A 524 20.77 -7.06 4.69
C ALA A 524 20.17 -6.21 5.82
N GLY A 525 18.84 -6.22 5.98
CA GLY A 525 18.14 -5.49 7.05
C GLY A 525 18.53 -5.99 8.44
N LYS A 526 18.68 -7.31 8.60
CA LYS A 526 19.12 -7.93 9.86
C LYS A 526 20.54 -7.53 10.23
N GLY A 527 21.45 -7.47 9.24
CA GLY A 527 22.82 -7.01 9.44
C GLY A 527 22.88 -5.53 9.86
N VAL A 528 22.17 -4.66 9.12
CA VAL A 528 22.09 -3.23 9.44
C VAL A 528 21.49 -3.00 10.82
N TRP A 529 20.41 -3.71 11.16
CA TRP A 529 19.74 -3.54 12.44
C TRP A 529 20.62 -3.91 13.64
N ARG A 530 21.40 -5.01 13.54
CA ARG A 530 22.40 -5.37 14.57
C ARG A 530 23.47 -4.31 14.74
N GLU A 531 23.90 -3.70 13.65
CA GLU A 531 24.87 -2.61 13.70
C GLU A 531 24.29 -1.35 14.32
N ILE A 532 23.05 -0.99 13.99
CA ILE A 532 22.36 0.15 14.60
C ILE A 532 22.28 0.00 16.13
N ILE A 533 21.99 -1.21 16.62
CA ILE A 533 21.96 -1.50 18.06
C ILE A 533 23.35 -1.32 18.71
N ARG A 534 24.43 -1.63 17.99
CA ARG A 534 25.81 -1.61 18.53
C ARG A 534 26.56 -0.29 18.32
N ASN A 535 26.20 0.47 17.30
CA ASN A 535 26.94 1.64 16.84
C ASN A 535 26.53 2.92 17.57
N LYS A 536 27.45 3.89 17.52
CA LYS A 536 27.23 5.27 17.96
C LYS A 536 27.48 6.22 16.80
N TYR A 537 26.73 7.31 16.73
CA TYR A 537 26.93 8.42 15.81
C TYR A 537 27.19 9.69 16.60
N GLY A 538 28.39 10.27 16.48
CA GLY A 538 28.79 11.44 17.26
C GLY A 538 28.81 11.21 18.79
N GLY A 539 29.01 9.97 19.24
CA GLY A 539 28.95 9.58 20.66
C GLY A 539 27.58 9.16 21.17
N THR A 540 26.50 9.48 20.43
CA THR A 540 25.12 9.09 20.76
C THR A 540 24.81 7.69 20.21
N PRO A 541 24.21 6.77 20.98
CA PRO A 541 23.76 5.49 20.46
C PRO A 541 22.75 5.67 19.32
N VAL A 542 22.93 4.98 18.19
CA VAL A 542 22.04 5.18 17.02
C VAL A 542 20.62 4.75 17.35
N TRP A 543 20.43 3.68 18.13
CA TRP A 543 19.12 3.19 18.57
C TRP A 543 18.33 4.17 19.45
N SER A 544 18.95 5.23 20.00
CA SER A 544 18.26 6.24 20.79
C SER A 544 17.74 7.42 19.96
N LEU A 545 17.94 7.41 18.64
CA LEU A 545 17.40 8.43 17.74
C LEU A 545 15.86 8.39 17.69
N PRO A 546 15.20 9.51 17.36
CA PRO A 546 13.76 9.53 17.07
C PRO A 546 13.38 8.54 15.95
N PRO A 547 12.14 8.00 15.94
CA PRO A 547 11.73 6.97 14.98
C PRO A 547 12.01 7.31 13.51
N SER A 548 11.66 8.49 13.02
CA SER A 548 11.87 8.89 11.61
C SER A 548 13.36 9.04 11.27
N GLN A 549 14.17 9.58 12.18
CA GLN A 549 15.63 9.64 12.01
C GLN A 549 16.27 8.25 11.99
N LEU A 550 15.79 7.34 12.86
CA LEU A 550 16.28 5.97 12.93
C LEU A 550 15.90 5.17 11.67
N ALA A 551 14.66 5.29 11.19
CA ALA A 551 14.19 4.69 9.95
C ALA A 551 14.97 5.23 8.73
N SER A 552 15.20 6.55 8.68
CA SER A 552 16.00 7.19 7.62
C SER A 552 17.46 6.71 7.62
N TYR A 553 18.06 6.53 8.80
CA TYR A 553 19.39 5.94 8.94
C TYR A 553 19.41 4.50 8.43
N ALA A 554 18.45 3.67 8.86
CA ALA A 554 18.34 2.28 8.44
C ALA A 554 18.19 2.14 6.93
N PHE A 555 17.23 2.87 6.33
CA PHE A 555 17.02 2.90 4.89
C PHE A 555 18.30 3.27 4.13
N ARG A 556 19.06 4.27 4.61
CA ARG A 556 20.31 4.68 4.00
C ARG A 556 21.36 3.56 4.04
N GLU A 557 21.53 2.89 5.18
CA GLU A 557 22.52 1.82 5.31
C GLU A 557 22.11 0.53 4.56
N GLU A 558 20.84 0.19 4.57
CA GLU A 558 20.29 -0.94 3.81
C GLU A 558 20.45 -0.71 2.30
N SER A 559 20.15 0.50 1.83
CA SER A 559 20.31 0.88 0.42
C SER A 559 21.76 0.78 -0.05
N LYS A 560 22.75 0.98 0.83
CA LYS A 560 24.18 0.82 0.50
C LYS A 560 24.57 -0.65 0.29
N ARG A 561 23.88 -1.58 0.94
CA ARG A 561 24.28 -2.98 1.08
C ARG A 561 23.44 -3.93 0.23
N ARG A 562 22.28 -3.48 -0.26
CA ARG A 562 21.41 -4.26 -1.15
C ARG A 562 22.05 -4.33 -2.55
N PRO A 563 22.53 -5.51 -2.99
CA PRO A 563 23.12 -5.67 -4.31
C PRO A 563 22.08 -5.38 -5.41
N GLY A 564 22.51 -4.75 -6.52
CA GLY A 564 21.64 -4.47 -7.66
C GLY A 564 20.55 -3.41 -7.45
N LEU A 565 20.35 -2.88 -6.23
CA LEU A 565 19.29 -1.90 -5.95
C LEU A 565 19.38 -0.66 -6.86
N ALA A 566 20.57 -0.05 -6.92
CA ALA A 566 20.77 1.16 -7.71
C ALA A 566 20.67 0.93 -9.23
N GLU A 567 20.91 -0.31 -9.69
CA GLU A 567 20.74 -0.70 -11.09
C GLU A 567 19.25 -0.87 -11.40
N ARG A 568 18.49 -1.53 -10.52
CA ARG A 568 17.04 -1.70 -10.67
C ARG A 568 16.29 -0.37 -10.59
N GLN A 569 16.71 0.53 -9.70
CA GLN A 569 16.20 1.89 -9.60
C GLN A 569 16.42 2.69 -10.89
N ARG A 570 17.63 2.63 -11.45
CA ARG A 570 17.96 3.29 -12.72
C ARG A 570 17.20 2.68 -13.89
N PHE A 571 17.08 1.35 -13.91
CA PHE A 571 16.30 0.64 -14.92
C PHE A 571 14.88 1.19 -15.03
N PHE A 572 14.14 1.34 -13.93
CA PHE A 572 12.78 1.88 -14.00
C PHE A 572 12.71 3.35 -14.43
N LEU A 573 13.63 4.20 -13.96
CA LEU A 573 13.71 5.61 -14.41
C LEU A 573 14.02 5.72 -15.90
N GLU A 574 14.95 4.90 -16.41
CA GLU A 574 15.34 4.86 -17.81
C GLU A 574 14.19 4.37 -18.70
N LYS A 575 13.53 3.28 -18.32
CA LYS A 575 12.39 2.72 -19.06
C LYS A 575 11.20 3.70 -19.09
N GLU A 576 10.94 4.37 -17.97
CA GLU A 576 9.92 5.41 -17.91
C GLU A 576 10.27 6.62 -18.80
N GLY A 577 11.52 7.09 -18.79
CA GLY A 577 11.97 8.19 -19.66
C GLY A 577 12.07 7.84 -21.15
N ALA A 578 12.24 6.55 -21.47
CA ALA A 578 12.34 6.04 -22.84
C ALA A 578 10.99 5.65 -23.46
N PHE A 579 9.87 5.81 -22.74
CA PHE A 579 8.52 5.42 -23.20
C PHE A 579 8.42 3.90 -23.46
N GLU A 580 9.02 3.09 -22.58
CA GLU A 580 9.04 1.62 -22.67
C GLU A 580 7.86 1.02 -21.91
N PHE A 581 6.64 1.31 -22.37
CA PHE A 581 5.38 1.02 -21.65
C PHE A 581 5.17 -0.46 -21.33
N SER A 582 5.35 -1.35 -22.32
CA SER A 582 5.13 -2.79 -22.14
C SER A 582 6.16 -3.40 -21.19
N THR A 583 7.42 -2.97 -21.27
CA THR A 583 8.46 -3.39 -20.33
C THR A 583 8.13 -2.94 -18.90
N MET A 584 7.72 -1.66 -18.74
CA MET A 584 7.32 -1.12 -17.43
C MET A 584 6.16 -1.90 -16.85
N ALA A 585 5.08 -2.15 -17.60
CA ALA A 585 3.91 -2.87 -17.11
C ALA A 585 4.23 -4.32 -16.66
N GLN A 586 5.18 -4.97 -17.35
CA GLN A 586 5.62 -6.33 -17.04
C GLN A 586 6.54 -6.40 -15.81
N ASP A 587 7.53 -5.52 -15.74
CA ASP A 587 8.62 -5.60 -14.76
C ASP A 587 8.37 -4.80 -13.48
N PHE A 588 7.51 -3.77 -13.54
CA PHE A 588 7.12 -2.97 -12.38
C PHE A 588 6.06 -3.71 -11.57
N LYS A 589 6.48 -4.34 -10.47
CA LYS A 589 5.61 -5.04 -9.52
C LYS A 589 5.93 -4.61 -8.10
N ILE A 590 4.91 -4.12 -7.39
CA ILE A 590 5.06 -3.67 -6.00
C ILE A 590 5.34 -4.84 -5.06
N ILE A 591 4.67 -5.97 -5.31
CA ILE A 591 4.96 -7.24 -4.65
C ILE A 591 5.74 -8.09 -5.64
N SER A 592 6.93 -8.55 -5.26
CA SER A 592 7.75 -9.39 -6.13
C SER A 592 7.00 -10.68 -6.48
N ASN A 593 7.07 -11.09 -7.76
CA ASN A 593 6.61 -12.39 -8.24
C ASN A 593 7.52 -13.52 -7.73
N GLU A 594 7.73 -13.61 -6.42
CA GLU A 594 8.14 -14.89 -5.85
C GLU A 594 7.01 -15.87 -6.19
N SER A 595 7.36 -17.00 -6.81
CA SER A 595 6.43 -18.00 -7.31
C SER A 595 5.60 -18.59 -6.15
N GLN A 596 4.52 -17.89 -5.82
CA GLN A 596 3.54 -18.25 -4.84
C GLN A 596 2.41 -19.01 -5.53
N ALA A 597 2.00 -20.09 -4.91
CA ALA A 597 0.87 -20.89 -5.33
C ALA A 597 -0.25 -20.78 -4.30
N LEU A 598 -1.49 -20.92 -4.75
CA LEU A 598 -2.66 -20.97 -3.87
C LEU A 598 -2.89 -22.41 -3.41
N ALA A 599 -2.96 -22.62 -2.10
CA ALA A 599 -3.33 -23.88 -1.49
C ALA A 599 -4.76 -23.79 -0.94
N VAL A 600 -5.71 -24.42 -1.64
CA VAL A 600 -7.15 -24.38 -1.32
C VAL A 600 -7.44 -25.30 -0.13
N VAL A 601 -8.06 -24.74 0.91
CA VAL A 601 -8.34 -25.46 2.17
C VAL A 601 -9.71 -26.13 2.15
N ASP A 602 -10.69 -25.54 1.46
CA ASP A 602 -12.08 -26.03 1.44
C ASP A 602 -12.24 -27.25 0.50
N PRO A 603 -12.55 -28.46 1.02
CA PRO A 603 -12.69 -29.66 0.20
C PRO A 603 -13.82 -29.57 -0.83
N LYS A 604 -14.89 -28.81 -0.54
CA LYS A 604 -15.99 -28.62 -1.48
C LYS A 604 -15.52 -27.82 -2.69
N LEU A 605 -14.72 -26.79 -2.44
CA LEU A 605 -14.14 -25.96 -3.49
C LEU A 605 -13.15 -26.75 -4.35
N VAL A 606 -12.27 -27.55 -3.71
CA VAL A 606 -11.38 -28.48 -4.42
C VAL A 606 -12.17 -29.44 -5.32
N GLY A 607 -13.27 -30.01 -4.80
CA GLY A 607 -14.15 -30.90 -5.55
C GLY A 607 -14.82 -30.20 -6.75
N ALA A 608 -15.33 -28.98 -6.54
CA ALA A 608 -15.96 -28.17 -7.59
C ALA A 608 -14.98 -27.83 -8.72
N ILE A 609 -13.77 -27.38 -8.38
CA ILE A 609 -12.74 -27.03 -9.37
C ILE A 609 -12.32 -28.27 -10.16
N ARG A 610 -12.11 -29.42 -9.50
CA ARG A 610 -11.82 -30.70 -10.17
C ARG A 610 -12.93 -31.15 -11.12
N ALA A 611 -14.18 -30.79 -10.81
CA ALA A 611 -15.34 -31.07 -11.66
C ALA A 611 -15.52 -30.05 -12.79
N GLY A 612 -14.63 -29.06 -12.93
CA GLY A 612 -14.72 -28.01 -13.96
C GLY A 612 -15.79 -26.95 -13.69
N VAL A 613 -16.27 -26.85 -12.45
CA VAL A 613 -17.26 -25.83 -12.05
C VAL A 613 -16.56 -24.49 -11.92
N TYR A 614 -17.17 -23.43 -12.48
CA TYR A 614 -16.68 -22.07 -12.32
C TYR A 614 -16.64 -21.70 -10.83
N CYS A 615 -15.49 -21.22 -10.38
CA CYS A 615 -15.27 -20.72 -9.04
C CYS A 615 -15.07 -19.21 -9.11
N ASP A 616 -15.76 -18.47 -8.25
CA ASP A 616 -15.49 -17.06 -8.10
C ASP A 616 -14.06 -16.84 -7.57
N ARG A 617 -13.34 -15.87 -8.14
CA ARG A 617 -11.94 -15.61 -7.80
C ARG A 617 -11.78 -15.07 -6.38
N ALA A 618 -12.74 -14.28 -5.89
CA ALA A 618 -12.70 -13.77 -4.53
C ALA A 618 -12.93 -14.91 -3.52
N GLU A 619 -13.91 -15.79 -3.78
CA GLU A 619 -14.12 -17.00 -2.99
C GLU A 619 -12.86 -17.88 -2.95
N LEU A 620 -12.23 -18.12 -4.11
CA LEU A 620 -10.98 -18.87 -4.19
C LEU A 620 -9.88 -18.27 -3.32
N GLN A 621 -9.70 -16.95 -3.36
CA GLN A 621 -8.70 -16.26 -2.52
C GLN A 621 -9.05 -16.35 -1.03
N ARG A 622 -10.32 -16.16 -0.65
CA ARG A 622 -10.77 -16.22 0.75
C ARG A 622 -10.53 -17.58 1.40
N LYS A 623 -10.61 -18.65 0.62
CA LYS A 623 -10.52 -20.05 1.08
C LYS A 623 -9.17 -20.72 0.81
N SER A 624 -8.16 -19.93 0.43
CA SER A 624 -6.82 -20.43 0.10
C SER A 624 -5.73 -19.76 0.92
N VAL A 625 -4.62 -20.46 1.11
CA VAL A 625 -3.40 -19.92 1.69
C VAL A 625 -2.37 -19.74 0.58
N SER A 626 -1.75 -18.55 0.50
CA SER A 626 -0.62 -18.33 -0.42
C SER A 626 0.67 -18.94 0.14
N LEU A 627 1.29 -19.86 -0.60
CA LEU A 627 2.50 -20.59 -0.21
C LEU A 627 3.59 -20.48 -1.28
N TYR A 628 4.84 -20.43 -0.85
CA TYR A 628 5.96 -20.54 -1.79
C TYR A 628 6.03 -21.93 -2.40
N LYS A 629 6.48 -22.07 -3.65
CA LYS A 629 6.69 -23.39 -4.29
C LYS A 629 7.53 -24.35 -3.45
N SER A 630 8.53 -23.85 -2.73
CA SER A 630 9.33 -24.65 -1.77
C SER A 630 8.48 -25.21 -0.62
N GLN A 631 7.51 -24.45 -0.12
CA GLN A 631 6.58 -24.90 0.92
C GLN A 631 5.56 -25.89 0.38
N VAL A 632 5.05 -25.66 -0.83
CA VAL A 632 4.17 -26.62 -1.54
C VAL A 632 4.84 -27.98 -1.67
N MET A 633 6.10 -28.00 -2.11
CA MET A 633 6.89 -29.24 -2.21
C MET A 633 7.11 -29.88 -0.84
N ARG A 634 7.46 -29.10 0.18
CA ARG A 634 7.71 -29.62 1.55
C ARG A 634 6.44 -30.16 2.23
N LEU A 635 5.28 -29.62 1.89
CA LEU A 635 3.98 -30.07 2.38
C LEU A 635 3.37 -31.20 1.52
N GLU A 636 4.05 -31.58 0.44
CA GLU A 636 3.62 -32.64 -0.49
C GLU A 636 2.19 -32.41 -1.04
N LEU A 637 1.88 -31.15 -1.37
CA LEU A 637 0.53 -30.80 -1.85
C LEU A 637 0.29 -31.28 -3.28
N SER A 638 -0.89 -31.84 -3.54
CA SER A 638 -1.30 -32.26 -4.87
C SER A 638 -1.87 -31.09 -5.68
N PRO A 639 -1.53 -30.92 -6.97
CA PRO A 639 -2.17 -29.94 -7.83
C PRO A 639 -3.67 -30.23 -7.98
N ILE A 640 -4.48 -29.18 -8.11
CA ILE A 640 -5.92 -29.29 -8.41
C ILE A 640 -6.12 -29.38 -9.92
N VAL A 641 -5.39 -28.54 -10.67
CA VAL A 641 -5.39 -28.46 -12.13
C VAL A 641 -3.95 -28.55 -12.61
N ASN A 642 -3.66 -29.43 -13.57
CA ASN A 642 -2.31 -29.59 -14.11
C ASN A 642 -1.88 -28.32 -14.86
N GLY A 643 -0.71 -27.79 -14.51
CA GLY A 643 -0.15 -26.59 -15.15
C GLY A 643 -0.53 -25.26 -14.49
N GLU A 644 -1.40 -25.28 -13.48
CA GLU A 644 -1.74 -24.10 -12.68
C GLU A 644 -1.01 -24.11 -11.32
N ASP A 645 -0.68 -22.93 -10.80
CA ASP A 645 -0.12 -22.75 -9.46
C ASP A 645 -1.23 -22.84 -8.38
N LEU A 646 -2.02 -23.91 -8.44
CA LEU A 646 -3.19 -24.18 -7.60
C LEU A 646 -3.18 -25.60 -7.03
N TYR A 647 -3.16 -25.72 -5.71
CA TYR A 647 -2.94 -26.97 -4.97
C TYR A 647 -4.01 -27.22 -3.92
N ALA A 648 -4.28 -28.48 -3.59
CA ALA A 648 -5.19 -28.83 -2.50
C ALA A 648 -4.42 -28.97 -1.19
N LEU A 649 -4.86 -28.26 -0.14
CA LEU A 649 -4.39 -28.46 1.23
C LEU A 649 -5.35 -29.41 1.95
N PRO A 650 -4.93 -30.64 2.30
CA PRO A 650 -5.85 -31.60 2.92
C PRO A 650 -6.32 -31.11 4.30
N PRO A 651 -7.59 -31.37 4.70
CA PRO A 651 -8.12 -30.96 6.01
C PRO A 651 -7.29 -31.45 7.21
N GLY A 652 -6.62 -32.59 7.06
CA GLY A 652 -5.70 -33.12 8.08
C GLY A 652 -4.46 -32.26 8.31
N GLN A 653 -4.05 -31.44 7.34
CA GLN A 653 -2.84 -30.62 7.38
C GLN A 653 -3.09 -29.14 7.73
N TYR A 654 -4.36 -28.75 7.88
CA TYR A 654 -4.75 -27.39 8.25
C TYR A 654 -5.35 -27.35 9.66
N ASP A 655 -4.93 -26.37 10.44
CA ASP A 655 -5.51 -26.03 11.74
C ASP A 655 -5.99 -24.58 11.73
N ALA A 656 -7.29 -24.38 11.73
CA ALA A 656 -7.89 -23.04 11.77
C ALA A 656 -7.65 -22.33 13.11
N GLU A 657 -7.29 -23.04 14.18
CA GLU A 657 -7.24 -22.48 15.53
C GLU A 657 -5.85 -22.00 15.96
N LEU A 658 -4.77 -22.70 15.62
CA LEU A 658 -3.44 -22.32 16.10
C LEU A 658 -2.32 -22.47 15.07
N LEU A 659 -2.32 -23.51 14.25
CA LEU A 659 -1.14 -23.87 13.44
C LEU A 659 -1.25 -23.50 11.95
N GLY A 660 -2.42 -23.16 11.45
CA GLY A 660 -2.66 -22.88 10.03
C GLY A 660 -2.22 -24.06 9.16
N CYS A 661 -1.56 -23.78 8.04
CA CYS A 661 -0.99 -24.80 7.16
C CYS A 661 0.23 -25.56 7.72
N PHE A 662 0.65 -25.32 8.98
CA PHE A 662 1.80 -25.98 9.61
C PHE A 662 1.42 -27.09 10.59
N LYS A 663 0.14 -27.49 10.66
CA LYS A 663 -0.35 -28.52 11.59
C LYS A 663 0.50 -29.80 11.58
N ASN A 664 0.82 -30.32 10.40
CA ASN A 664 1.62 -31.54 10.26
C ASN A 664 3.12 -31.36 10.49
N ILE A 665 3.62 -30.12 10.50
CA ILE A 665 5.04 -29.82 10.70
C ILE A 665 5.34 -29.58 12.19
N VAL A 666 4.36 -29.06 12.91
CA VAL A 666 4.50 -28.64 14.32
C VAL A 666 3.81 -29.62 15.28
N GLY A 667 2.64 -30.17 14.90
CA GLY A 667 1.82 -31.02 15.77
C GLY A 667 2.24 -32.48 15.87
N THR A 668 3.16 -32.95 15.03
CA THR A 668 3.81 -34.27 15.15
C THR A 668 5.17 -34.11 15.81
N ASN A 669 5.18 -34.05 17.15
CA ASN A 669 6.32 -34.39 18.00
C ASN A 669 5.85 -34.59 19.44
#